data_AF-A0A2T4VP71-F1
#
_entry.id   AF-A0A2T4VP71-F1
#
_cell.length_a   1.000
_cell.length_b   1.000
_cell.length_c   1.000
_cell.angle_alpha   90.00
_cell.angle_beta   90.00
_cell.angle_gamma   90.00
#
_symmetry.space_group_name_H-M   'P 1'
#
loop_
_entity.id
_entity.type
_entity.pdbx_description
1 polymer ?
#
loop_
_entity_poly.entity_id
_entity_poly.type
_entity_poly.pdbx_seq_one_letter_code
_entity_poly.pdbx_strand_id
1 'polypeptide(L)'
;MLGSSPHPAALSTDDVGPPLPAGRYVLVSALSGKCVEAIPGNTDGGRIQQATCVDGPSQTFEVIREADGGYKFVNVGTGRVLDLNGGSTADGAVIQQWSDNGSSAQRFLLRRDQGNLHSLVNVGSHKCAAIEGGVSTEGAGLRQASCDSQAPQHFLLHPRSGDSRGPLAVGQYSLRSVSSNLCLELAGASTADGTQLQQAHCDNVAHQHFEVLPSVDGTYQLRGVHSDKPLDVRGNTPLNGEPFQQWSDSGGPNQRFRVTPVGEAFLLEASHSGKCMDVKGMSQAEGGQIIQWDCNGQSNQQWRLEAVTQPAPTGSAHLLKLPLELLSDGSPSLPALAEANLHVDASKLGDVSQLWWVCHRCAFFGAPEFEATSQPPTRLKASVRVLGGISPEQADGIPWIDITDATVKLADVERVQGGLTRGGFYTTRMSLVLDAATKARLVAAPGANRIQFRFNGTDGESNGYRVLDLQLQDAQGTSLASNPVRFADIQAEKVAGQTWSADVPAGEALWHGQGTLLKSSIVRRNIKAACASCHATDGRDLQYFNYSNNAIVQRSRFHGLSDAQGRQIVAYLRYSQRNVPHVPQAAPWNPPYQPGPGLDGKPIIEWAAGAGLSAVLETPTQALQALFGKPLGPQPLNLSQTDVDAVMNANATLNAREVAMPLQYPDWNAWLPTIHPLDVWPAGASSAGSFENGAQWAQSSRTHPKASADQIEAWLEAHENPNGQYGDWRHLTPSERNEIQGYFSAFGWEAYRFLGGGRGNHIASSGEYGAQVGARLLAARAASSTTDSDPASFTPNAFIERAVMSLLHWNVIKQWEWAHTYGLEGNQQWFIGDFNAATQTWRGRGEVRGWPFNTVSVFFLAPHMLYQADETSSGKVTREWYLAWERSNIVGSYYRTNAWYQMQVSINPGAQGDWANYSVDWPYLTGFDELLAATVGTSTPAHANAAFLSDIRLLQARIKSAQYVNNDIPIYVPTQTGSLVDNRGRFGRAQTLKHLTPTNFMDQATTQGSAKTPFSKFDQLQPGLYLKVLNGAMNQFNVLYTDTEPANWRRCDPANTELGENEPYAGFAFCVDQTRNPLAQPEPGNFVMNAVNGRVTVEQSQQYGIWKATQLGADAQRIQKWREWTSRLWP
;
A
#
# COMPACT_ATOMS: atom_id res chain seq x y z
N MET A 1 -34.71 -27.86 14.78
CA MET A 1 -35.90 -27.35 14.07
C MET A 1 -36.28 -26.04 14.76
N LEU A 2 -36.31 -24.85 14.18
CA LEU A 2 -36.27 -24.35 12.79
C LEU A 2 -35.20 -23.23 12.70
N GLY A 3 -34.52 -23.14 11.56
CA GLY A 3 -33.36 -22.28 11.34
C GLY A 3 -33.70 -20.85 10.94
N SER A 4 -32.88 -19.91 11.41
CA SER A 4 -32.83 -18.51 10.99
C SER A 4 -31.72 -18.31 9.96
N SER A 5 -32.10 -17.93 8.75
CA SER A 5 -31.20 -17.63 7.62
C SER A 5 -30.39 -16.33 7.83
N PRO A 6 -29.20 -16.17 7.22
CA PRO A 6 -28.32 -15.02 7.41
C PRO A 6 -28.67 -13.82 6.49
N HIS A 7 -28.52 -12.61 7.03
CA HIS A 7 -28.66 -11.32 6.32
C HIS A 7 -27.51 -11.09 5.30
N PRO A 8 -27.78 -10.66 4.04
CA PRO A 8 -26.76 -10.24 3.07
C PRO A 8 -26.26 -8.80 3.30
N ALA A 9 -25.10 -8.47 2.72
CA ALA A 9 -24.38 -7.21 2.86
C ALA A 9 -25.19 -5.95 2.49
N ALA A 10 -25.19 -4.96 3.39
CA ALA A 10 -25.68 -3.61 3.10
C ALA A 10 -24.75 -2.89 2.10
N LEU A 11 -25.36 -2.18 1.14
CA LEU A 11 -24.69 -1.45 0.08
C LEU A 11 -24.00 -0.17 0.59
N SER A 12 -22.90 0.17 -0.08
CA SER A 12 -22.14 1.41 0.06
C SER A 12 -23.02 2.68 0.04
N THR A 13 -22.75 3.62 0.96
CA THR A 13 -23.30 4.98 0.96
C THR A 13 -22.39 6.03 0.31
N ASP A 14 -21.36 5.61 -0.46
CA ASP A 14 -20.44 6.55 -1.15
C ASP A 14 -21.09 7.31 -2.32
N ASP A 15 -22.36 7.03 -2.59
CA ASP A 15 -23.13 7.59 -3.72
C ASP A 15 -24.45 8.25 -3.27
N VAL A 16 -24.48 8.80 -2.04
CA VAL A 16 -25.67 9.54 -1.57
C VAL A 16 -25.43 11.04 -1.75
N GLY A 17 -25.73 11.53 -2.96
CA GLY A 17 -26.19 12.92 -3.10
C GLY A 17 -27.33 13.20 -2.10
N PRO A 18 -27.67 14.47 -1.80
CA PRO A 18 -28.67 14.78 -0.79
C PRO A 18 -29.95 13.94 -1.01
N PRO A 19 -30.56 13.41 0.06
CA PRO A 19 -31.69 12.49 -0.05
C PRO A 19 -32.76 13.09 -0.96
N LEU A 20 -33.30 12.27 -1.88
CA LEU A 20 -34.37 12.69 -2.76
C LEU A 20 -35.54 13.20 -1.90
N PRO A 21 -36.03 14.44 -2.11
CA PRO A 21 -37.20 14.93 -1.39
C PRO A 21 -38.41 14.03 -1.61
N ALA A 22 -39.26 13.89 -0.60
CA ALA A 22 -40.55 13.22 -0.79
C ALA A 22 -41.42 14.06 -1.77
N GLY A 23 -42.13 13.39 -2.67
CA GLY A 23 -42.90 14.07 -3.73
C GLY A 23 -43.34 13.11 -4.83
N ARG A 24 -44.03 13.61 -5.85
CA ARG A 24 -44.41 12.76 -7.01
C ARG A 24 -43.31 12.77 -8.04
N TYR A 25 -43.04 11.61 -8.65
CA TYR A 25 -41.99 11.41 -9.65
C TYR A 25 -42.47 10.52 -10.79
N VAL A 26 -41.87 10.73 -11.97
CA VAL A 26 -41.89 9.78 -13.09
C VAL A 26 -40.49 9.16 -13.17
N LEU A 27 -40.42 7.84 -13.25
CA LEU A 27 -39.17 7.10 -13.38
C LEU A 27 -38.95 6.78 -14.86
N VAL A 28 -37.85 7.24 -15.43
CA VAL A 28 -37.49 7.03 -16.84
C VAL A 28 -36.30 6.11 -16.92
N SER A 29 -36.45 4.99 -17.63
CA SER A 29 -35.39 4.03 -17.88
C SER A 29 -34.24 4.68 -18.66
N ALA A 30 -33.02 4.63 -18.13
CA ALA A 30 -31.83 5.11 -18.81
C ALA A 30 -31.47 4.25 -20.04
N LEU A 31 -31.96 3.01 -20.10
CA LEU A 31 -31.78 2.11 -21.23
C LEU A 31 -32.61 2.54 -22.45
N SER A 32 -33.86 2.98 -22.24
CA SER A 32 -34.85 3.10 -23.31
C SER A 32 -35.47 4.49 -23.45
N GLY A 33 -35.29 5.37 -22.46
CA GLY A 33 -35.99 6.65 -22.37
C GLY A 33 -37.50 6.51 -22.08
N LYS A 34 -37.98 5.30 -21.79
CA LYS A 34 -39.39 5.01 -21.50
C LYS A 34 -39.70 5.11 -20.01
N CYS A 35 -40.95 5.38 -19.69
CA CYS A 35 -41.42 5.59 -18.34
C CYS A 35 -41.84 4.28 -17.69
N VAL A 36 -41.56 4.14 -16.40
CA VAL A 36 -42.10 3.06 -15.57
C VAL A 36 -43.60 3.30 -15.40
N GLU A 37 -44.38 2.26 -15.63
CA GLU A 37 -45.84 2.28 -15.65
C GLU A 37 -46.40 1.13 -14.82
N ALA A 38 -47.37 1.42 -13.96
CA ALA A 38 -48.24 0.41 -13.39
C ALA A 38 -49.42 0.16 -14.33
N ILE A 39 -49.62 -1.09 -14.77
CA ILE A 39 -50.74 -1.42 -15.64
C ILE A 39 -52.06 -1.06 -14.93
N PRO A 40 -53.00 -0.34 -15.60
CA PRO A 40 -54.26 0.07 -15.01
C PRO A 40 -55.11 -1.14 -14.63
N GLY A 41 -55.28 -1.35 -13.33
CA GLY A 41 -56.07 -2.41 -12.75
C GLY A 41 -55.80 -2.41 -11.26
N ASN A 42 -56.78 -1.97 -10.46
CA ASN A 42 -56.62 -1.81 -9.01
C ASN A 42 -56.60 -3.17 -8.30
N THR A 43 -55.65 -4.04 -8.64
CA THR A 43 -55.48 -5.39 -8.09
C THR A 43 -54.02 -5.64 -7.72
N ASP A 44 -53.83 -6.27 -6.56
CA ASP A 44 -52.53 -6.74 -6.09
C ASP A 44 -51.93 -7.76 -7.08
N GLY A 45 -50.64 -7.65 -7.33
CA GLY A 45 -49.93 -8.48 -8.33
C GLY A 45 -49.96 -7.92 -9.75
N GLY A 46 -50.52 -6.73 -9.96
CA GLY A 46 -50.51 -6.06 -11.26
C GLY A 46 -49.08 -5.79 -11.75
N ARG A 47 -48.87 -5.90 -13.07
CA ARG A 47 -47.54 -5.73 -13.68
C ARG A 47 -47.06 -4.27 -13.59
N ILE A 48 -45.78 -4.10 -13.28
CA ILE A 48 -45.03 -2.86 -13.52
C ILE A 48 -44.18 -3.08 -14.77
N GLN A 49 -44.24 -2.16 -15.72
CA GLN A 49 -43.58 -2.27 -17.02
C GLN A 49 -42.96 -0.94 -17.46
N GLN A 50 -42.15 -0.94 -18.50
CA GLN A 50 -41.81 0.29 -19.24
C GLN A 50 -42.80 0.53 -20.39
N ALA A 51 -43.22 1.78 -20.55
CA ALA A 51 -44.10 2.21 -21.64
C ALA A 51 -43.71 3.60 -22.15
N THR A 52 -44.22 3.96 -23.32
CA THR A 52 -44.05 5.31 -23.86
C THR A 52 -44.50 6.34 -22.82
N CYS A 53 -43.66 7.35 -22.55
CA CYS A 53 -43.97 8.38 -21.56
C CYS A 53 -45.19 9.21 -22.02
N VAL A 54 -46.28 9.16 -21.26
CA VAL A 54 -47.54 9.86 -21.56
C VAL A 54 -48.04 10.72 -20.38
N ASP A 55 -47.18 10.93 -19.38
CA ASP A 55 -47.40 11.82 -18.22
C ASP A 55 -48.75 11.60 -17.49
N GLY A 56 -49.25 10.36 -17.51
CA GLY A 56 -50.49 9.95 -16.86
C GLY A 56 -50.32 9.47 -15.41
N PRO A 57 -51.42 9.30 -14.66
CA PRO A 57 -51.38 8.85 -13.27
C PRO A 57 -50.82 7.42 -13.12
N SER A 58 -50.93 6.56 -14.15
CA SER A 58 -50.33 5.21 -14.17
C SER A 58 -48.80 5.21 -14.22
N GLN A 59 -48.16 6.30 -14.65
CA GLN A 59 -46.70 6.44 -14.76
C GLN A 59 -46.10 7.33 -13.67
N THR A 60 -46.93 7.79 -12.73
CA THR A 60 -46.54 8.70 -11.66
C THR A 60 -46.50 7.97 -10.34
N PHE A 61 -45.43 8.17 -9.58
CA PHE A 61 -45.22 7.56 -8.27
C PHE A 61 -45.04 8.65 -7.21
N GLU A 62 -45.89 8.66 -6.19
CA GLU A 62 -45.62 9.37 -4.95
C GLU A 62 -44.51 8.63 -4.17
N VAL A 63 -43.36 9.29 -4.08
CA VAL A 63 -42.16 8.80 -3.41
C VAL A 63 -42.16 9.34 -1.99
N ILE A 64 -42.25 8.42 -1.02
CA ILE A 64 -42.32 8.73 0.40
C ILE A 64 -41.02 8.24 1.04
N ARG A 65 -40.31 9.13 1.72
CA ARG A 65 -39.10 8.78 2.49
C ARG A 65 -39.51 8.29 3.88
N GLU A 66 -39.01 7.12 4.25
CA GLU A 66 -39.29 6.44 5.52
C GLU A 66 -38.19 6.75 6.56
N ALA A 67 -38.48 6.48 7.84
CA ALA A 67 -37.58 6.81 8.96
C ALA A 67 -36.25 6.04 8.94
N ASP A 68 -36.20 4.89 8.25
CA ASP A 68 -35.02 4.05 8.05
C ASP A 68 -34.13 4.53 6.88
N GLY A 69 -34.50 5.62 6.21
CA GLY A 69 -33.78 6.17 5.06
C GLY A 69 -34.15 5.53 3.72
N GLY A 70 -35.03 4.52 3.71
CA GLY A 70 -35.61 3.94 2.51
C GLY A 70 -36.74 4.78 1.91
N TYR A 71 -37.14 4.43 0.69
CA TYR A 71 -38.22 5.05 -0.06
C TYR A 71 -39.31 4.03 -0.41
N LYS A 72 -40.54 4.51 -0.41
CA LYS A 72 -41.73 3.82 -0.90
C LYS A 72 -42.22 4.54 -2.14
N PHE A 73 -42.60 3.79 -3.18
CA PHE A 73 -43.06 4.33 -4.46
C PHE A 73 -44.53 3.95 -4.66
N VAL A 74 -45.44 4.86 -4.32
CA VAL A 74 -46.89 4.67 -4.44
C VAL A 74 -47.34 5.14 -5.82
N ASN A 75 -47.80 4.25 -6.69
CA ASN A 75 -48.37 4.66 -7.97
C ASN A 75 -49.64 5.49 -7.77
N VAL A 76 -49.71 6.66 -8.40
CA VAL A 76 -50.82 7.61 -8.24
C VAL A 76 -52.11 7.08 -8.88
N GLY A 77 -52.01 6.36 -10.00
CA GLY A 77 -53.17 5.81 -10.70
C GLY A 77 -53.83 4.66 -9.97
N THR A 78 -53.06 3.83 -9.28
CA THR A 78 -53.58 2.61 -8.65
C THR A 78 -53.59 2.62 -7.12
N GLY A 79 -52.93 3.61 -6.50
CA GLY A 79 -52.77 3.72 -5.04
C GLY A 79 -51.90 2.63 -4.41
N ARG A 80 -51.23 1.80 -5.22
CA ARG A 80 -50.42 0.66 -4.79
C ARG A 80 -48.93 0.98 -4.84
N VAL A 81 -48.15 0.27 -4.04
CA VAL A 81 -46.70 0.45 -3.98
C VAL A 81 -45.98 -0.50 -4.94
N LEU A 82 -44.78 -0.11 -5.40
CA LEU A 82 -43.81 -1.04 -5.96
C LEU A 82 -43.51 -2.14 -4.93
N ASP A 83 -43.58 -3.39 -5.34
CA ASP A 83 -43.50 -4.57 -4.48
C ASP A 83 -42.72 -5.69 -5.17
N LEU A 84 -41.89 -6.41 -4.42
CA LEU A 84 -41.29 -7.65 -4.91
C LEU A 84 -42.26 -8.81 -4.73
N ASN A 85 -42.57 -9.50 -5.82
CA ASN A 85 -43.51 -10.61 -5.79
C ASN A 85 -43.07 -11.70 -4.79
N GLY A 86 -43.96 -11.96 -3.82
CA GLY A 86 -43.74 -12.91 -2.72
C GLY A 86 -42.61 -12.52 -1.76
N GLY A 87 -42.13 -11.27 -1.80
CA GLY A 87 -40.95 -10.83 -1.04
C GLY A 87 -39.67 -11.59 -1.38
N SER A 88 -39.60 -12.19 -2.57
CA SER A 88 -38.46 -13.00 -3.01
C SER A 88 -37.17 -12.18 -3.01
N THR A 89 -36.06 -12.81 -2.63
CA THR A 89 -34.70 -12.23 -2.69
C THR A 89 -33.87 -12.76 -3.87
N ALA A 90 -34.46 -13.58 -4.74
CA ALA A 90 -33.79 -14.18 -5.90
C ALA A 90 -33.73 -13.21 -7.10
N ASP A 91 -32.68 -13.31 -7.92
CA ASP A 91 -32.63 -12.59 -9.20
C ASP A 91 -33.77 -13.05 -10.11
N GLY A 92 -34.32 -12.12 -10.87
CA GLY A 92 -35.48 -12.36 -11.72
C GLY A 92 -36.83 -12.27 -11.01
N ALA A 93 -36.88 -12.02 -9.69
CA ALA A 93 -38.16 -11.79 -9.03
C ALA A 93 -38.85 -10.56 -9.63
N VAL A 94 -40.12 -10.72 -9.98
CA VAL A 94 -40.93 -9.68 -10.62
C VAL A 94 -41.20 -8.55 -9.63
N ILE A 95 -40.98 -7.31 -10.07
CA ILE A 95 -41.49 -6.12 -9.39
C ILE A 95 -42.90 -5.86 -9.90
N GLN A 96 -43.85 -5.87 -8.99
CA GLN A 96 -45.28 -5.74 -9.23
C GLN A 96 -45.85 -4.57 -8.43
N GLN A 97 -47.13 -4.29 -8.58
CA GLN A 97 -47.86 -3.40 -7.69
C GLN A 97 -48.62 -4.20 -6.63
N TRP A 98 -48.58 -3.75 -5.38
CA TRP A 98 -49.29 -4.41 -4.27
C TRP A 98 -49.82 -3.38 -3.26
N SER A 99 -50.84 -3.74 -2.50
CA SER A 99 -51.34 -2.93 -1.39
C SER A 99 -50.24 -2.73 -0.34
N ASP A 100 -50.08 -1.51 0.19
CA ASP A 100 -49.03 -1.25 1.19
C ASP A 100 -49.24 -2.13 2.43
N ASN A 101 -48.24 -2.95 2.74
CA ASN A 101 -48.22 -3.88 3.87
C ASN A 101 -47.00 -3.64 4.78
N GLY A 102 -46.21 -2.59 4.51
CA GLY A 102 -45.05 -2.20 5.30
C GLY A 102 -43.86 -3.15 5.24
N SER A 103 -43.89 -4.21 4.43
CA SER A 103 -42.80 -5.19 4.34
C SER A 103 -41.54 -4.61 3.66
N SER A 104 -40.40 -5.27 3.83
CA SER A 104 -39.15 -4.91 3.14
C SER A 104 -39.22 -5.10 1.62
N ALA A 105 -40.19 -5.89 1.12
CA ALA A 105 -40.45 -6.06 -0.32
C ALA A 105 -40.91 -4.77 -1.00
N GLN A 106 -41.41 -3.80 -0.23
CA GLN A 106 -42.02 -2.55 -0.69
C GLN A 106 -41.16 -1.32 -0.42
N ARG A 107 -39.93 -1.53 0.09
CA ARG A 107 -39.00 -0.45 0.45
C ARG A 107 -37.74 -0.52 -0.39
N PHE A 108 -37.31 0.61 -0.92
CA PHE A 108 -36.14 0.72 -1.78
C PHE A 108 -35.22 1.86 -1.34
N LEU A 109 -33.92 1.61 -1.26
CA LEU A 109 -32.89 2.65 -1.21
C LEU A 109 -32.71 3.23 -2.62
N LEU A 110 -32.57 4.54 -2.71
CA LEU A 110 -32.15 5.21 -3.94
C LEU A 110 -30.64 5.45 -3.88
N ARG A 111 -29.87 4.77 -4.73
CA ARG A 111 -28.43 5.01 -4.92
C ARG A 111 -28.24 5.92 -6.12
N ARG A 112 -27.48 7.01 -6.00
CA ARG A 112 -27.21 7.95 -7.11
C ARG A 112 -25.90 7.55 -7.78
N ASP A 113 -25.94 6.92 -8.96
CA ASP A 113 -24.75 6.32 -9.56
C ASP A 113 -23.88 7.35 -10.33
N GLN A 114 -24.48 8.17 -11.22
CA GLN A 114 -23.81 9.26 -11.95
C GLN A 114 -24.80 10.36 -12.36
N GLY A 115 -24.46 11.64 -12.12
CA GLY A 115 -25.32 12.76 -12.53
C GLY A 115 -26.72 12.67 -11.91
N ASN A 116 -27.76 12.50 -12.73
CA ASN A 116 -29.17 12.35 -12.29
C ASN A 116 -29.67 10.90 -12.32
N LEU A 117 -28.78 9.92 -12.55
CA LEU A 117 -29.15 8.50 -12.63
C LEU A 117 -29.22 7.88 -11.23
N HIS A 118 -30.29 7.11 -11.01
CA HIS A 118 -30.52 6.40 -9.77
C HIS A 118 -30.79 4.91 -10.00
N SER A 119 -30.20 4.08 -9.14
CA SER A 119 -30.58 2.69 -8.95
C SER A 119 -31.58 2.58 -7.80
N LEU A 120 -32.68 1.84 -8.01
CA LEU A 120 -33.63 1.49 -6.96
C LEU A 120 -33.24 0.15 -6.34
N VAL A 121 -32.71 0.16 -5.12
CA VAL A 121 -32.25 -1.05 -4.44
C VAL A 121 -33.25 -1.50 -3.39
N ASN A 122 -33.82 -2.69 -3.51
CA ASN A 122 -34.74 -3.19 -2.49
C ASN A 122 -34.04 -3.37 -1.12
N VAL A 123 -34.68 -2.91 -0.04
CA VAL A 123 -34.13 -2.93 1.33
C VAL A 123 -33.99 -4.36 1.88
N GLY A 124 -34.88 -5.28 1.50
CA GLY A 124 -34.85 -6.66 1.98
C GLY A 124 -33.87 -7.57 1.24
N SER A 125 -33.75 -7.40 -0.08
CA SER A 125 -32.90 -8.26 -0.91
C SER A 125 -31.53 -7.66 -1.24
N HIS A 126 -31.35 -6.35 -1.06
CA HIS A 126 -30.18 -5.58 -1.48
C HIS A 126 -29.89 -5.65 -2.99
N LYS A 127 -30.92 -5.93 -3.79
CA LYS A 127 -30.84 -6.05 -5.26
C LYS A 127 -31.54 -4.89 -5.96
N CYS A 128 -31.09 -4.61 -7.17
CA CYS A 128 -31.52 -3.46 -7.94
C CYS A 128 -32.72 -3.81 -8.82
N ALA A 129 -33.68 -2.88 -8.94
CA ALA A 129 -34.70 -2.94 -9.96
C ALA A 129 -34.05 -2.83 -11.35
N ALA A 130 -34.51 -3.65 -12.28
CA ALA A 130 -33.99 -3.72 -13.64
C ALA A 130 -35.13 -3.93 -14.65
N ILE A 131 -34.97 -3.38 -15.85
CA ILE A 131 -35.85 -3.72 -16.97
C ILE A 131 -35.68 -5.20 -17.33
N GLU A 132 -36.79 -5.94 -17.39
CA GLU A 132 -36.85 -7.36 -17.71
C GLU A 132 -36.14 -7.64 -19.05
N GLY A 133 -35.15 -8.54 -19.01
CA GLY A 133 -34.35 -8.91 -20.19
C GLY A 133 -33.42 -7.81 -20.73
N GLY A 134 -33.35 -6.63 -20.09
CA GLY A 134 -32.51 -5.53 -20.56
C GLY A 134 -32.87 -5.04 -21.97
N VAL A 135 -34.14 -5.17 -22.36
CA VAL A 135 -34.64 -4.77 -23.68
C VAL A 135 -35.28 -3.38 -23.65
N SER A 136 -35.31 -2.68 -24.77
CA SER A 136 -35.96 -1.36 -24.91
C SER A 136 -37.41 -1.42 -25.40
N THR A 137 -37.97 -2.63 -25.58
CA THR A 137 -39.33 -2.84 -26.07
C THR A 137 -40.38 -2.38 -25.06
N GLU A 138 -41.46 -1.79 -25.57
CA GLU A 138 -42.61 -1.39 -24.75
C GLU A 138 -43.30 -2.64 -24.15
N GLY A 139 -43.75 -2.53 -22.90
CA GLY A 139 -44.36 -3.63 -22.14
C GLY A 139 -43.39 -4.55 -21.40
N ALA A 140 -42.07 -4.37 -21.56
CA ALA A 140 -41.09 -5.12 -20.77
C ALA A 140 -41.27 -4.82 -19.27
N GLY A 141 -41.33 -5.86 -18.45
CA GLY A 141 -41.60 -5.74 -17.02
C GLY A 141 -40.42 -5.17 -16.23
N LEU A 142 -40.59 -4.97 -14.93
CA LEU A 142 -39.48 -4.76 -14.01
C LEU A 142 -39.23 -6.03 -13.19
N ARG A 143 -37.95 -6.36 -12.99
CA ARG A 143 -37.49 -7.48 -12.14
C ARG A 143 -36.35 -7.01 -11.25
N GLN A 144 -36.11 -7.66 -10.12
CA GLN A 144 -34.85 -7.43 -9.42
C GLN A 144 -33.71 -8.24 -10.03
N ALA A 145 -32.50 -7.71 -9.94
CA ALA A 145 -31.27 -8.41 -10.26
C ALA A 145 -30.15 -7.93 -9.33
N SER A 146 -29.08 -8.71 -9.23
CA SER A 146 -27.85 -8.28 -8.57
C SER A 146 -27.40 -6.93 -9.13
N CYS A 147 -27.12 -5.97 -8.24
CA CYS A 147 -26.81 -4.60 -8.62
C CYS A 147 -25.54 -4.51 -9.47
N ASP A 148 -25.60 -3.84 -10.61
CA ASP A 148 -24.48 -3.55 -11.49
C ASP A 148 -24.55 -2.11 -12.01
N SER A 149 -23.64 -1.74 -12.92
CA SER A 149 -23.60 -0.39 -13.51
C SER A 149 -24.23 -0.33 -14.91
N GLN A 150 -25.04 -1.31 -15.30
CA GLN A 150 -25.62 -1.39 -16.64
C GLN A 150 -26.89 -0.56 -16.77
N ALA A 151 -27.08 0.05 -17.96
CA ALA A 151 -28.23 0.90 -18.27
C ALA A 151 -29.62 0.35 -17.87
N PRO A 152 -29.92 -0.98 -17.93
CA PRO A 152 -31.22 -1.51 -17.52
C PRO A 152 -31.58 -1.30 -16.04
N GLN A 153 -30.60 -1.01 -15.16
CA GLN A 153 -30.81 -0.82 -13.72
C GLN A 153 -30.91 0.66 -13.31
N HIS A 154 -30.68 1.57 -14.26
CA HIS A 154 -30.60 3.00 -13.99
C HIS A 154 -31.86 3.73 -14.44
N PHE A 155 -32.35 4.62 -13.56
CA PHE A 155 -33.55 5.40 -13.79
C PHE A 155 -33.28 6.88 -13.51
N LEU A 156 -33.79 7.75 -14.38
CA LEU A 156 -33.91 9.18 -14.13
C LEU A 156 -35.21 9.43 -13.38
N LEU A 157 -35.18 10.18 -12.28
CA LEU A 157 -36.37 10.53 -11.50
C LEU A 157 -36.77 11.98 -11.76
N HIS A 158 -37.87 12.19 -12.46
CA HIS A 158 -38.39 13.52 -12.79
C HIS A 158 -39.55 13.92 -11.86
N PRO A 159 -39.49 15.03 -11.09
CA PRO A 159 -40.51 15.41 -10.13
C PRO A 159 -41.79 15.98 -10.78
N ARG A 160 -42.93 15.86 -10.08
CA ARG A 160 -44.29 16.30 -10.48
C ARG A 160 -45.01 17.01 -9.31
N SER A 161 -45.77 18.08 -9.57
CA SER A 161 -46.68 18.77 -8.62
C SER A 161 -48.11 18.85 -9.18
N GLY A 162 -49.02 18.07 -8.61
CA GLY A 162 -50.38 17.97 -9.16
C GLY A 162 -50.37 17.44 -10.60
N ASP A 163 -51.21 18.01 -11.47
CA ASP A 163 -51.23 17.72 -12.91
C ASP A 163 -50.15 18.51 -13.70
N SER A 164 -49.26 19.24 -13.02
CA SER A 164 -48.15 20.02 -13.58
C SER A 164 -46.79 19.64 -12.95
N ARG A 165 -45.66 20.11 -13.45
CA ARG A 165 -44.31 19.79 -12.91
C ARG A 165 -44.03 20.48 -11.57
N GLY A 166 -43.47 19.72 -10.63
CA GLY A 166 -43.24 20.11 -9.24
C GLY A 166 -41.92 20.77 -8.93
N PRO A 167 -41.66 21.06 -7.63
CA PRO A 167 -40.47 21.76 -7.19
C PRO A 167 -39.22 21.13 -7.80
N LEU A 168 -38.32 21.98 -8.25
CA LEU A 168 -37.18 21.63 -9.10
C LEU A 168 -36.38 20.46 -8.50
N ALA A 169 -36.16 19.40 -9.27
CA ALA A 169 -35.37 18.25 -8.81
C ALA A 169 -33.91 18.65 -8.65
N VAL A 170 -33.28 18.12 -7.60
CA VAL A 170 -31.83 18.16 -7.44
C VAL A 170 -31.18 17.44 -8.62
N GLY A 171 -30.13 18.03 -9.20
CA GLY A 171 -29.46 17.43 -10.35
C GLY A 171 -28.72 18.42 -11.23
N GLN A 172 -28.07 17.94 -12.28
CA GLN A 172 -27.38 18.78 -13.27
C GLN A 172 -28.33 19.15 -14.42
N TYR A 173 -28.38 20.45 -14.75
CA TYR A 173 -29.25 21.01 -15.79
C TYR A 173 -28.49 21.99 -16.68
N SER A 174 -28.91 22.04 -17.94
CA SER A 174 -28.75 23.23 -18.78
C SER A 174 -29.99 24.10 -18.62
N LEU A 175 -29.80 25.41 -18.48
CA LEU A 175 -30.87 26.38 -18.32
C LEU A 175 -31.05 27.12 -19.64
N ARG A 176 -32.14 26.85 -20.36
CA ARG A 176 -32.46 27.49 -21.64
C ARG A 176 -33.48 28.61 -21.45
N SER A 177 -33.16 29.81 -21.91
CA SER A 177 -34.11 30.93 -21.89
C SER A 177 -35.28 30.67 -22.82
N VAL A 178 -36.51 30.87 -22.34
CA VAL A 178 -37.73 30.75 -23.16
C VAL A 178 -37.80 31.82 -24.24
N SER A 179 -37.21 33.01 -24.02
CA SER A 179 -37.27 34.10 -25.00
C SER A 179 -36.36 33.90 -26.20
N SER A 180 -35.17 33.32 -26.03
CA SER A 180 -34.13 33.23 -27.06
C SER A 180 -33.77 31.80 -27.48
N ASN A 181 -34.20 30.79 -26.70
CA ASN A 181 -33.73 29.41 -26.79
C ASN A 181 -32.21 29.22 -26.63
N LEU A 182 -31.48 30.24 -26.14
CA LEU A 182 -30.06 30.16 -25.81
C LEU A 182 -29.85 29.66 -24.37
N CYS A 183 -28.68 29.10 -24.11
CA CYS A 183 -28.33 28.50 -22.82
C CYS A 183 -27.63 29.50 -21.91
N LEU A 184 -27.91 29.38 -20.62
CA LEU A 184 -27.20 30.07 -19.56
C LEU A 184 -25.74 29.59 -19.53
N GLU A 185 -24.80 30.53 -19.47
CA GLU A 185 -23.37 30.25 -19.56
C GLU A 185 -22.57 31.16 -18.63
N LEU A 186 -21.53 30.59 -18.01
CA LEU A 186 -20.47 31.37 -17.36
C LEU A 186 -19.42 31.80 -18.38
N ALA A 187 -19.29 33.12 -18.59
CA ALA A 187 -18.54 33.69 -19.69
C ALA A 187 -17.08 33.21 -19.75
N GLY A 188 -16.66 32.76 -20.94
CA GLY A 188 -15.28 32.33 -21.21
C GLY A 188 -14.84 31.06 -20.46
N ALA A 189 -15.79 30.26 -19.96
CA ALA A 189 -15.52 29.06 -19.15
C ALA A 189 -14.65 29.32 -17.90
N SER A 190 -14.58 30.56 -17.44
CA SER A 190 -13.75 30.97 -16.30
C SER A 190 -14.27 30.36 -14.99
N THR A 191 -13.35 29.99 -14.10
CA THR A 191 -13.65 29.51 -12.72
C THR A 191 -13.38 30.59 -11.65
N ALA A 192 -12.98 31.80 -12.07
CA ALA A 192 -12.68 32.92 -11.17
C ALA A 192 -13.95 33.54 -10.56
N ASP A 193 -13.84 34.03 -9.32
CA ASP A 193 -14.90 34.81 -8.68
C ASP A 193 -15.20 36.08 -9.48
N GLY A 194 -16.48 36.43 -9.60
CA GLY A 194 -16.94 37.58 -10.38
C GLY A 194 -17.11 37.32 -11.87
N THR A 195 -16.89 36.09 -12.35
CA THR A 195 -17.25 35.69 -13.72
C THR A 195 -18.75 35.83 -13.91
N GLN A 196 -19.17 36.65 -14.88
CA GLN A 196 -20.59 36.96 -15.11
C GLN A 196 -21.30 35.87 -15.93
N LEU A 197 -22.61 35.77 -15.73
CA LEU A 197 -23.50 34.97 -16.57
C LEU A 197 -23.90 35.71 -17.85
N GLN A 198 -23.95 34.96 -18.94
CA GLN A 198 -24.45 35.39 -20.24
C GLN A 198 -25.32 34.29 -20.87
N GLN A 199 -26.07 34.62 -21.92
CA GLN A 199 -26.66 33.60 -22.79
C GLN A 199 -25.72 33.29 -23.98
N ALA A 200 -25.62 32.02 -24.37
CA ALA A 200 -24.78 31.56 -25.46
C ALA A 200 -25.44 30.40 -26.24
N HIS A 201 -24.84 30.00 -27.36
CA HIS A 201 -25.25 28.79 -28.09
C HIS A 201 -25.21 27.57 -27.16
N CYS A 202 -26.17 26.65 -27.28
CA CYS A 202 -26.24 25.49 -26.40
C CYS A 202 -25.31 24.36 -26.89
N ASP A 203 -24.11 24.29 -26.34
CA ASP A 203 -23.03 23.38 -26.78
C ASP A 203 -22.87 22.12 -25.91
N ASN A 204 -23.70 21.94 -24.87
CA ASN A 204 -23.62 20.82 -23.91
C ASN A 204 -22.23 20.69 -23.25
N VAL A 205 -21.67 21.84 -22.86
CA VAL A 205 -20.34 21.97 -22.23
C VAL A 205 -20.46 22.30 -20.74
N ALA A 206 -19.48 21.89 -19.94
CA ALA A 206 -19.56 21.96 -18.47
C ALA A 206 -19.82 23.37 -17.89
N HIS A 207 -19.43 24.44 -18.58
CA HIS A 207 -19.66 25.83 -18.16
C HIS A 207 -21.05 26.39 -18.54
N GLN A 208 -21.89 25.56 -19.17
CA GLN A 208 -23.33 25.77 -19.37
C GLN A 208 -24.17 24.83 -18.49
N HIS A 209 -23.53 24.01 -17.65
CA HIS A 209 -24.19 23.04 -16.79
C HIS A 209 -24.17 23.52 -15.35
N PHE A 210 -25.33 23.41 -14.69
CA PHE A 210 -25.50 23.83 -13.31
C PHE A 210 -26.08 22.70 -12.47
N GLU A 211 -25.41 22.37 -11.36
CA GLU A 211 -25.97 21.50 -10.34
C GLU A 211 -26.93 22.31 -9.46
N VAL A 212 -28.18 21.88 -9.44
CA VAL A 212 -29.23 22.40 -8.56
C VAL A 212 -29.18 21.60 -7.27
N LEU A 213 -28.89 22.28 -6.16
CA LEU A 213 -28.80 21.71 -4.82
C LEU A 213 -29.90 22.31 -3.92
N PRO A 214 -30.58 21.51 -3.09
CA PRO A 214 -31.57 22.03 -2.16
C PRO A 214 -30.86 22.62 -0.92
N SER A 215 -31.43 23.67 -0.36
CA SER A 215 -31.04 24.24 0.94
C SER A 215 -32.04 23.84 2.02
N VAL A 216 -31.59 23.83 3.28
CA VAL A 216 -32.40 23.40 4.44
C VAL A 216 -33.66 24.24 4.63
N ASP A 217 -33.67 25.48 4.13
CA ASP A 217 -34.77 26.44 4.20
C ASP A 217 -35.78 26.34 3.04
N GLY A 218 -35.63 25.34 2.17
CA GLY A 218 -36.49 25.14 1.01
C GLY A 218 -36.15 26.01 -0.21
N THR A 219 -35.03 26.74 -0.19
CA THR A 219 -34.46 27.42 -1.36
C THR A 219 -33.48 26.50 -2.11
N TYR A 220 -33.00 26.93 -3.27
CA TYR A 220 -32.05 26.18 -4.10
C TYR A 220 -30.75 26.95 -4.31
N GLN A 221 -29.63 26.24 -4.34
CA GLN A 221 -28.37 26.75 -4.86
C GLN A 221 -28.18 26.22 -6.29
N LEU A 222 -27.79 27.07 -7.23
CA LEU A 222 -27.38 26.66 -8.56
C LEU A 222 -25.87 26.80 -8.65
N ARG A 223 -25.15 25.73 -8.93
CA ARG A 223 -23.69 25.67 -8.88
C ARG A 223 -23.11 25.32 -10.25
N GLY A 224 -22.18 26.10 -10.77
CA GLY A 224 -21.53 25.79 -12.05
C GLY A 224 -20.78 24.45 -11.96
N VAL A 225 -21.09 23.50 -12.83
CA VAL A 225 -20.50 22.14 -12.77
C VAL A 225 -18.99 22.16 -13.01
N HIS A 226 -18.47 23.09 -13.82
CA HIS A 226 -17.03 23.21 -14.08
C HIS A 226 -16.24 23.92 -12.98
N SER A 227 -16.90 24.72 -12.14
CA SER A 227 -16.24 25.58 -11.14
C SER A 227 -16.56 25.21 -9.69
N ASP A 228 -17.60 24.40 -9.47
CA ASP A 228 -18.15 24.05 -8.15
C ASP A 228 -18.58 25.30 -7.32
N LYS A 229 -18.83 26.43 -7.99
CA LYS A 229 -19.21 27.70 -7.35
C LYS A 229 -20.67 28.06 -7.58
N PRO A 230 -21.38 28.58 -6.57
CA PRO A 230 -22.76 29.02 -6.72
C PRO A 230 -22.89 30.25 -7.63
N LEU A 231 -24.05 30.33 -8.28
CA LEU A 231 -24.56 31.56 -8.86
C LEU A 231 -24.88 32.56 -7.75
N ASP A 232 -24.55 33.81 -8.01
CA ASP A 232 -24.49 34.91 -7.05
C ASP A 232 -24.98 36.18 -7.71
N VAL A 233 -25.82 36.95 -7.02
CA VAL A 233 -26.12 38.34 -7.44
C VAL A 233 -25.01 39.26 -6.94
N ARG A 234 -24.35 39.95 -7.88
CA ARG A 234 -23.21 40.82 -7.60
C ARG A 234 -23.54 41.86 -6.52
N GLY A 235 -22.66 41.93 -5.52
CA GLY A 235 -22.75 42.93 -4.46
C GLY A 235 -23.90 42.74 -3.48
N ASN A 236 -24.68 41.66 -3.57
CA ASN A 236 -25.82 41.37 -2.68
C ASN A 236 -26.80 42.56 -2.55
N THR A 237 -27.03 43.29 -3.65
CA THR A 237 -27.95 44.43 -3.65
C THR A 237 -29.34 44.02 -4.15
N PRO A 238 -30.41 44.74 -3.78
CA PRO A 238 -31.75 44.51 -4.31
C PRO A 238 -32.05 45.34 -5.58
N LEU A 239 -31.04 45.98 -6.19
CA LEU A 239 -31.25 46.88 -7.33
C LEU A 239 -31.47 46.13 -8.65
N ASN A 240 -32.40 46.62 -9.46
CA ASN A 240 -32.62 46.15 -10.82
C ASN A 240 -31.38 46.39 -11.69
N GLY A 241 -31.00 45.40 -12.50
CA GLY A 241 -29.89 45.52 -13.45
C GLY A 241 -28.54 44.98 -12.95
N GLU A 242 -28.45 44.54 -11.69
CA GLU A 242 -27.23 43.90 -11.19
C GLU A 242 -27.01 42.53 -11.88
N PRO A 243 -25.77 42.23 -12.30
CA PRO A 243 -25.47 40.99 -12.98
C PRO A 243 -25.46 39.80 -12.03
N PHE A 244 -25.88 38.66 -12.56
CA PHE A 244 -25.52 37.38 -11.98
C PHE A 244 -24.06 37.04 -12.33
N GLN A 245 -23.36 36.47 -11.36
CA GLN A 245 -21.98 36.02 -11.46
C GLN A 245 -21.83 34.67 -10.75
N GLN A 246 -20.69 34.01 -10.88
CA GLN A 246 -20.28 32.98 -9.92
C GLN A 246 -19.41 33.61 -8.82
N TRP A 247 -19.51 33.07 -7.61
CA TRP A 247 -18.68 33.48 -6.48
C TRP A 247 -18.49 32.32 -5.52
N SER A 248 -17.37 32.30 -4.77
CA SER A 248 -17.16 31.34 -3.69
C SER A 248 -18.39 31.26 -2.74
N ASP A 249 -18.76 30.04 -2.30
CA ASP A 249 -19.95 29.85 -1.47
C ASP A 249 -19.78 30.52 -0.11
N SER A 250 -20.64 31.50 0.15
CA SER A 250 -20.66 32.27 1.40
C SER A 250 -21.84 31.90 2.29
N GLY A 251 -22.72 31.01 1.83
CA GLY A 251 -23.99 30.73 2.48
C GLY A 251 -25.01 31.88 2.40
N GLY A 252 -24.71 32.96 1.68
CA GLY A 252 -25.54 34.16 1.62
C GLY A 252 -26.85 33.97 0.83
N PRO A 253 -27.93 34.72 1.17
CA PRO A 253 -29.22 34.61 0.50
C PRO A 253 -29.21 35.07 -0.97
N ASN A 254 -28.20 35.83 -1.39
CA ASN A 254 -27.96 36.21 -2.80
C ASN A 254 -27.40 35.06 -3.65
N GLN A 255 -27.06 33.94 -3.03
CA GLN A 255 -26.63 32.69 -3.66
C GLN A 255 -27.69 31.58 -3.52
N ARG A 256 -28.93 31.98 -3.20
CA ARG A 256 -30.05 31.08 -2.95
C ARG A 256 -31.25 31.52 -3.75
N PHE A 257 -31.99 30.60 -4.33
CA PHE A 257 -33.07 30.86 -5.28
C PHE A 257 -34.38 30.23 -4.82
N ARG A 258 -35.45 31.01 -4.82
CA ARG A 258 -36.82 30.47 -4.81
C ARG A 258 -37.18 30.15 -6.26
N VAL A 259 -37.78 28.99 -6.48
CA VAL A 259 -38.06 28.49 -7.82
C VAL A 259 -39.57 28.36 -7.99
N THR A 260 -40.15 29.12 -8.92
CA THR A 260 -41.60 29.16 -9.17
C THR A 260 -41.88 28.59 -10.56
N PRO A 261 -42.65 27.47 -10.70
CA PRO A 261 -42.97 26.90 -12.00
C PRO A 261 -43.95 27.79 -12.80
N VAL A 262 -43.71 27.94 -14.10
CA VAL A 262 -44.57 28.66 -15.06
C VAL A 262 -44.64 27.86 -16.36
N GLY A 263 -45.74 27.12 -16.57
CA GLY A 263 -45.88 26.19 -17.69
C GLY A 263 -44.83 25.07 -17.64
N GLU A 264 -44.02 24.94 -18.69
CA GLU A 264 -42.87 24.00 -18.76
C GLU A 264 -41.53 24.61 -18.28
N ALA A 265 -41.54 25.88 -17.85
CA ALA A 265 -40.36 26.63 -17.44
C ALA A 265 -40.43 27.04 -15.96
N PHE A 266 -39.38 27.71 -15.48
CA PHE A 266 -39.27 28.19 -14.09
C PHE A 266 -38.86 29.66 -14.05
N LEU A 267 -39.39 30.39 -13.07
CA LEU A 267 -38.82 31.65 -12.58
C LEU A 267 -37.81 31.32 -11.48
N LEU A 268 -36.63 31.94 -11.54
CA LEU A 268 -35.56 31.80 -10.54
C LEU A 268 -35.41 33.12 -9.79
N GLU A 269 -35.93 33.18 -8.58
CA GLU A 269 -36.00 34.38 -7.75
C GLU A 269 -34.85 34.39 -6.73
N ALA A 270 -33.95 35.36 -6.77
CA ALA A 270 -32.89 35.48 -5.78
C ALA A 270 -33.47 35.78 -4.39
N SER A 271 -33.12 34.98 -3.39
CA SER A 271 -33.81 34.94 -2.09
C SER A 271 -33.62 36.21 -1.29
N HIS A 272 -32.53 36.94 -1.49
CA HIS A 272 -32.25 38.21 -0.82
C HIS A 272 -33.08 39.39 -1.35
N SER A 273 -33.43 39.39 -2.64
CA SER A 273 -34.07 40.54 -3.31
C SER A 273 -35.50 40.27 -3.76
N GLY A 274 -35.91 39.00 -3.87
CA GLY A 274 -37.18 38.61 -4.46
C GLY A 274 -37.29 38.92 -5.96
N LYS A 275 -36.15 39.09 -6.65
CA LYS A 275 -36.08 39.46 -8.08
C LYS A 275 -35.69 38.26 -8.94
N CYS A 276 -36.19 38.24 -10.16
CA CYS A 276 -36.04 37.13 -11.09
C CYS A 276 -34.75 37.24 -11.90
N MET A 277 -34.15 36.08 -12.22
CA MET A 277 -33.10 35.96 -13.22
C MET A 277 -33.64 36.30 -14.61
N ASP A 278 -33.07 37.32 -15.24
CA ASP A 278 -33.61 38.01 -16.41
C ASP A 278 -32.54 38.18 -17.49
N VAL A 279 -32.87 37.87 -18.75
CA VAL A 279 -32.05 38.23 -19.91
C VAL A 279 -32.23 39.71 -20.21
N LYS A 280 -31.18 40.50 -19.95
CA LYS A 280 -31.20 41.97 -20.04
C LYS A 280 -31.76 42.46 -21.39
N GLY A 281 -32.83 43.24 -21.31
CA GLY A 281 -33.47 43.86 -22.47
C GLY A 281 -34.11 42.86 -23.44
N MET A 282 -34.45 41.64 -22.99
CA MET A 282 -34.95 40.55 -23.83
C MET A 282 -34.03 40.22 -25.02
N SER A 283 -32.72 40.41 -24.86
CA SER A 283 -31.74 40.17 -25.92
C SER A 283 -31.92 38.79 -26.53
N GLN A 284 -31.81 38.71 -27.85
CA GLN A 284 -31.82 37.46 -28.62
C GLN A 284 -30.40 37.06 -29.07
N ALA A 285 -29.40 37.88 -28.77
CA ALA A 285 -28.01 37.67 -29.19
C ALA A 285 -27.19 36.94 -28.12
N GLU A 286 -26.23 36.12 -28.56
CA GLU A 286 -25.18 35.56 -27.72
C GLU A 286 -24.39 36.67 -27.00
N GLY A 287 -23.92 36.39 -25.78
CA GLY A 287 -23.32 37.38 -24.89
C GLY A 287 -24.35 38.28 -24.20
N GLY A 288 -25.65 38.07 -24.40
CA GLY A 288 -26.70 38.78 -23.67
C GLY A 288 -26.56 38.57 -22.16
N GLN A 289 -26.34 39.64 -21.41
CA GLN A 289 -26.06 39.62 -19.98
C GLN A 289 -27.26 39.12 -19.17
N ILE A 290 -26.99 38.29 -18.15
CA ILE A 290 -28.00 37.83 -17.20
C ILE A 290 -27.94 38.69 -15.95
N ILE A 291 -29.08 39.28 -15.61
CA ILE A 291 -29.23 40.24 -14.52
C ILE A 291 -30.39 39.83 -13.60
N GLN A 292 -30.49 40.45 -12.42
CA GLN A 292 -31.74 40.43 -11.67
C GLN A 292 -32.66 41.57 -12.11
N TRP A 293 -33.96 41.28 -12.18
CA TRP A 293 -35.00 42.27 -12.45
C TRP A 293 -36.31 41.93 -11.72
N ASP A 294 -37.19 42.92 -11.54
CA ASP A 294 -38.51 42.68 -10.97
C ASP A 294 -39.26 41.59 -11.74
N CYS A 295 -39.78 40.61 -10.99
CA CYS A 295 -40.51 39.48 -11.55
C CYS A 295 -41.81 39.95 -12.21
N ASN A 296 -41.91 39.82 -13.52
CA ASN A 296 -43.06 40.19 -14.33
C ASN A 296 -43.59 39.02 -15.19
N GLY A 297 -42.92 37.86 -15.11
CA GLY A 297 -43.34 36.63 -15.76
C GLY A 297 -43.16 36.61 -17.27
N GLN A 298 -42.47 37.59 -17.86
CA GLN A 298 -42.17 37.60 -19.31
C GLN A 298 -41.21 36.48 -19.69
N SER A 299 -41.16 36.12 -20.97
CA SER A 299 -40.40 34.97 -21.47
C SER A 299 -38.89 35.06 -21.24
N ASN A 300 -38.33 36.27 -21.09
CA ASN A 300 -36.92 36.49 -20.77
C ASN A 300 -36.57 36.23 -19.29
N GLN A 301 -37.57 35.97 -18.44
CA GLN A 301 -37.40 35.55 -17.04
C GLN A 301 -37.71 34.07 -16.81
N GLN A 302 -38.15 33.37 -17.86
CA GLN A 302 -38.54 31.97 -17.81
C GLN A 302 -37.41 31.08 -18.33
N TRP A 303 -37.03 30.08 -17.53
CA TRP A 303 -35.94 29.15 -17.82
C TRP A 303 -36.46 27.73 -17.93
N ARG A 304 -36.26 27.09 -19.08
CA ARG A 304 -36.46 25.64 -19.25
C ARG A 304 -35.24 24.95 -18.70
N LEU A 305 -35.44 24.09 -17.70
CA LEU A 305 -34.37 23.28 -17.14
C LEU A 305 -34.35 21.93 -17.86
N GLU A 306 -33.40 21.82 -18.77
CA GLU A 306 -33.13 20.60 -19.52
C GLU A 306 -32.13 19.78 -18.71
N ALA A 307 -32.56 18.63 -18.17
CA ALA A 307 -31.64 17.75 -17.47
C ALA A 307 -30.47 17.46 -18.40
N VAL A 308 -29.24 17.55 -17.88
CA VAL A 308 -28.06 17.17 -18.67
C VAL A 308 -28.15 15.67 -18.88
N THR A 309 -28.80 15.26 -19.96
CA THR A 309 -28.63 13.94 -20.54
C THR A 309 -27.20 13.96 -21.02
N GLN A 310 -26.30 13.45 -20.20
CA GLN A 310 -25.01 13.04 -20.70
C GLN A 310 -25.35 12.14 -21.91
N PRO A 311 -24.97 12.50 -23.15
CA PRO A 311 -24.97 11.49 -24.20
C PRO A 311 -24.24 10.30 -23.60
N ALA A 312 -24.81 9.10 -23.72
CA ALA A 312 -24.15 7.87 -23.28
C ALA A 312 -22.68 8.02 -23.66
N PRO A 313 -21.78 8.09 -22.67
CA PRO A 313 -20.55 8.85 -22.84
C PRO A 313 -19.77 8.28 -24.01
N THR A 314 -19.70 9.05 -25.10
CA THR A 314 -18.94 8.69 -26.31
C THR A 314 -17.43 8.75 -26.06
N GLY A 315 -17.01 8.88 -24.79
CA GLY A 315 -15.63 8.72 -24.33
C GLY A 315 -15.43 8.03 -22.97
N SER A 316 -16.45 7.45 -22.31
CA SER A 316 -16.26 6.78 -21.00
C SER A 316 -16.73 5.33 -20.91
N ALA A 317 -17.37 4.79 -21.96
CA ALA A 317 -17.71 3.35 -22.02
C ALA A 317 -16.48 2.41 -22.06
N HIS A 318 -15.28 2.96 -22.28
CA HIS A 318 -14.04 2.19 -22.44
C HIS A 318 -13.00 2.44 -21.33
N LEU A 319 -13.29 3.22 -20.28
CA LEU A 319 -12.31 3.52 -19.25
C LEU A 319 -12.07 2.32 -18.30
N LEU A 320 -10.81 1.92 -18.13
CA LEU A 320 -10.41 0.94 -17.12
C LEU A 320 -10.03 1.68 -15.82
N LYS A 321 -10.85 1.54 -14.77
CA LYS A 321 -10.55 2.11 -13.44
C LYS A 321 -9.68 1.14 -12.64
N LEU A 322 -8.56 1.63 -12.10
CA LEU A 322 -7.62 0.84 -11.30
C LEU A 322 -7.26 1.57 -10.00
N PRO A 323 -6.76 0.89 -8.96
CA PRO A 323 -6.75 -0.56 -8.84
C PRO A 323 -8.17 -1.13 -8.77
N LEU A 324 -8.37 -2.36 -9.25
CA LEU A 324 -9.58 -3.10 -8.87
C LEU A 324 -9.39 -3.56 -7.43
N GLU A 325 -10.21 -3.06 -6.52
CA GLU A 325 -10.19 -3.45 -5.12
C GLU A 325 -11.12 -4.65 -4.87
N LEU A 326 -10.53 -5.81 -4.58
CA LEU A 326 -11.27 -7.01 -4.16
C LEU A 326 -11.21 -7.15 -2.66
N LEU A 327 -11.80 -6.17 -1.96
CA LEU A 327 -11.79 -6.05 -0.51
C LEU A 327 -13.19 -6.36 0.04
N SER A 328 -13.23 -7.05 1.17
CA SER A 328 -14.47 -7.36 1.90
C SER A 328 -14.19 -7.48 3.39
N ASP A 329 -15.18 -7.92 4.17
CA ASP A 329 -14.95 -8.36 5.55
C ASP A 329 -14.10 -9.63 5.64
N GLY A 330 -13.76 -10.30 4.54
CA GLY A 330 -12.93 -11.50 4.55
C GLY A 330 -13.70 -12.81 4.63
N SER A 331 -15.02 -12.80 4.81
CA SER A 331 -15.80 -14.03 4.97
C SER A 331 -15.71 -14.94 3.73
N PRO A 332 -15.29 -16.21 3.88
CA PRO A 332 -15.33 -17.18 2.78
C PRO A 332 -16.73 -17.43 2.21
N SER A 333 -17.77 -17.23 3.02
CA SER A 333 -19.17 -17.40 2.58
C SER A 333 -19.68 -16.29 1.66
N LEU A 334 -19.01 -15.14 1.61
CA LEU A 334 -19.38 -13.97 0.81
C LEU A 334 -18.14 -13.42 0.08
N PRO A 335 -17.64 -14.14 -0.95
CA PRO A 335 -16.43 -13.74 -1.66
C PRO A 335 -16.61 -12.38 -2.35
N ALA A 336 -15.57 -11.55 -2.33
CA ALA A 336 -15.59 -10.26 -3.02
C ALA A 336 -15.37 -10.46 -4.53
N LEU A 337 -16.13 -9.73 -5.35
CA LEU A 337 -16.02 -9.77 -6.81
C LEU A 337 -15.69 -8.38 -7.34
N ALA A 338 -14.79 -8.33 -8.33
CA ALA A 338 -14.58 -7.14 -9.13
C ALA A 338 -14.60 -7.51 -10.61
N GLU A 339 -15.18 -6.64 -11.43
CA GLU A 339 -15.26 -6.82 -12.88
C GLU A 339 -14.60 -5.66 -13.60
N ALA A 340 -13.92 -5.96 -14.70
CA ALA A 340 -13.36 -4.99 -15.62
C ALA A 340 -13.77 -5.31 -17.06
N ASN A 341 -13.93 -4.24 -17.84
CA ASN A 341 -14.31 -4.29 -19.24
C ASN A 341 -13.12 -3.90 -20.12
N LEU A 342 -12.68 -4.82 -20.99
CA LEU A 342 -11.59 -4.57 -21.94
C LEU A 342 -12.11 -4.53 -23.38
N HIS A 343 -11.72 -3.51 -24.12
CA HIS A 343 -12.09 -3.28 -25.51
C HIS A 343 -10.92 -3.60 -26.42
N VAL A 344 -11.19 -4.39 -27.46
CA VAL A 344 -10.17 -4.82 -28.42
C VAL A 344 -10.67 -4.45 -29.81
N ASP A 345 -9.81 -3.81 -30.61
CA ASP A 345 -10.12 -3.50 -32.00
C ASP A 345 -10.40 -4.78 -32.80
N ALA A 346 -11.37 -4.73 -33.71
CA ALA A 346 -11.76 -5.89 -34.51
C ALA A 346 -10.58 -6.53 -35.27
N SER A 347 -9.61 -5.72 -35.73
CA SER A 347 -8.41 -6.19 -36.43
C SER A 347 -7.42 -6.93 -35.53
N LYS A 348 -7.49 -6.74 -34.21
CA LYS A 348 -6.56 -7.32 -33.22
C LYS A 348 -7.17 -8.48 -32.44
N LEU A 349 -8.48 -8.67 -32.51
CA LEU A 349 -9.21 -9.67 -31.72
C LEU A 349 -8.66 -11.10 -31.91
N GLY A 350 -8.30 -11.45 -33.14
CA GLY A 350 -7.74 -12.77 -33.48
C GLY A 350 -6.36 -13.03 -32.88
N ASP A 351 -5.61 -11.97 -32.54
CA ASP A 351 -4.24 -12.07 -32.02
C ASP A 351 -4.21 -12.21 -30.49
N VAL A 352 -5.35 -12.00 -29.81
CA VAL A 352 -5.45 -12.13 -28.36
C VAL A 352 -5.10 -13.55 -27.92
N SER A 353 -4.07 -13.67 -27.09
CA SER A 353 -3.52 -14.96 -26.67
C SER A 353 -3.57 -15.19 -25.16
N GLN A 354 -3.49 -14.13 -24.38
CA GLN A 354 -3.39 -14.21 -22.92
C GLN A 354 -4.06 -13.00 -22.25
N LEU A 355 -4.59 -13.23 -21.04
CA LEU A 355 -4.92 -12.17 -20.09
C LEU A 355 -3.68 -11.91 -19.23
N TRP A 356 -3.21 -10.69 -19.13
CA TRP A 356 -2.07 -10.31 -18.29
C TRP A 356 -2.51 -9.29 -17.23
N TRP A 357 -1.98 -9.38 -16.03
CA TRP A 357 -2.27 -8.41 -14.97
C TRP A 357 -1.14 -8.30 -13.94
N VAL A 358 -1.10 -7.15 -13.27
CA VAL A 358 -0.31 -6.92 -12.06
C VAL A 358 -1.22 -7.13 -10.87
N CYS A 359 -0.79 -7.98 -9.94
CA CYS A 359 -1.57 -8.31 -8.77
C CYS A 359 -0.81 -7.99 -7.49
N HIS A 360 -1.45 -7.28 -6.57
CA HIS A 360 -0.93 -7.01 -5.24
C HIS A 360 -1.69 -7.81 -4.18
N ARG A 361 -0.96 -8.69 -3.48
CA ARG A 361 -1.39 -9.61 -2.42
C ARG A 361 -2.42 -10.68 -2.83
N CYS A 362 -2.43 -11.18 -4.07
CA CYS A 362 -3.28 -12.35 -4.41
C CYS A 362 -2.71 -13.72 -4.01
N ALA A 363 -1.43 -13.80 -3.60
CA ALA A 363 -0.87 -15.00 -3.00
C ALA A 363 -1.12 -15.06 -1.48
N PHE A 364 -0.88 -16.23 -0.89
CA PHE A 364 -0.82 -16.38 0.56
C PHE A 364 0.60 -16.19 1.05
N PHE A 365 0.72 -15.43 2.13
CA PHE A 365 1.98 -14.91 2.65
C PHE A 365 2.14 -15.23 4.14
N GLY A 366 1.47 -16.23 4.69
CA GLY A 366 1.55 -16.46 6.13
C GLY A 366 0.91 -17.78 6.51
N ALA A 367 1.22 -18.25 7.72
CA ALA A 367 0.51 -19.41 8.25
C ALA A 367 -0.93 -18.99 8.60
N PRO A 368 -1.92 -19.83 8.26
CA PRO A 368 -3.34 -19.53 8.41
C PRO A 368 -3.72 -19.25 9.87
N GLU A 369 -4.94 -18.78 10.06
CA GLU A 369 -5.58 -18.61 11.35
C GLU A 369 -5.46 -19.90 12.19
N PHE A 370 -4.84 -19.78 13.36
CA PHE A 370 -4.57 -20.90 14.25
C PHE A 370 -5.56 -20.98 15.41
N GLU A 371 -6.36 -19.93 15.62
CA GLU A 371 -7.47 -19.96 16.57
C GLU A 371 -8.66 -20.73 15.98
N ALA A 372 -9.63 -21.06 16.84
CA ALA A 372 -10.85 -21.72 16.40
C ALA A 372 -11.66 -20.80 15.47
N THR A 373 -11.96 -21.27 14.26
CA THR A 373 -12.68 -20.47 13.26
C THR A 373 -14.15 -20.85 13.17
N SER A 374 -14.99 -19.84 12.93
CA SER A 374 -16.42 -19.98 12.65
C SER A 374 -16.72 -20.47 11.23
N GLN A 375 -15.74 -20.36 10.32
CA GLN A 375 -15.77 -20.89 8.96
C GLN A 375 -14.36 -21.43 8.60
N PRO A 376 -14.23 -22.42 7.69
CA PRO A 376 -12.93 -22.90 7.26
C PRO A 376 -12.07 -21.78 6.65
N PRO A 377 -10.78 -21.64 7.03
CA PRO A 377 -9.86 -20.71 6.38
C PRO A 377 -9.73 -21.00 4.89
N THR A 378 -9.70 -19.95 4.08
CA THR A 378 -9.52 -20.08 2.63
C THR A 378 -8.05 -20.41 2.30
N ARG A 379 -7.82 -21.46 1.50
CA ARG A 379 -6.48 -21.87 1.03
C ARG A 379 -6.13 -21.44 -0.39
N LEU A 380 -7.13 -21.00 -1.16
CA LEU A 380 -6.96 -20.43 -2.51
C LEU A 380 -7.54 -19.02 -2.51
N LYS A 381 -6.69 -17.99 -2.53
CA LYS A 381 -7.11 -16.62 -2.19
C LYS A 381 -7.89 -15.95 -3.31
N ALA A 382 -7.47 -16.20 -4.54
CA ALA A 382 -7.88 -15.45 -5.70
C ALA A 382 -8.24 -16.38 -6.85
N SER A 383 -9.30 -16.03 -7.58
CA SER A 383 -9.68 -16.68 -8.83
C SER A 383 -10.00 -15.62 -9.89
N VAL A 384 -9.90 -16.00 -11.17
CA VAL A 384 -10.22 -15.15 -12.32
C VAL A 384 -11.06 -15.93 -13.32
N ARG A 385 -11.92 -15.25 -14.07
CA ARG A 385 -12.55 -15.81 -15.27
C ARG A 385 -12.71 -14.75 -16.35
N VAL A 386 -12.57 -15.19 -17.59
CA VAL A 386 -12.78 -14.35 -18.78
C VAL A 386 -14.12 -14.74 -19.39
N LEU A 387 -15.10 -13.86 -19.21
CA LEU A 387 -16.45 -14.04 -19.72
C LEU A 387 -16.50 -13.69 -21.22
N GLY A 388 -15.74 -12.67 -21.65
CA GLY A 388 -15.82 -12.16 -23.03
C GLY A 388 -17.11 -11.34 -23.21
N GLY A 389 -17.75 -11.43 -24.37
CA GLY A 389 -18.97 -10.71 -24.71
C GLY A 389 -20.28 -11.41 -24.31
N ILE A 390 -20.22 -12.45 -23.48
CA ILE A 390 -21.43 -13.17 -23.02
C ILE A 390 -22.26 -12.33 -22.06
N SER A 391 -23.57 -12.57 -22.04
CA SER A 391 -24.48 -11.87 -21.13
C SER A 391 -24.27 -12.31 -19.68
N PRO A 392 -24.56 -11.45 -18.68
CA PRO A 392 -24.48 -11.82 -17.26
C PRO A 392 -25.26 -13.11 -16.92
N GLU A 393 -26.40 -13.35 -17.55
CA GLU A 393 -27.22 -14.55 -17.32
C GLU A 393 -26.54 -15.85 -17.76
N GLN A 394 -25.57 -15.75 -18.67
CA GLN A 394 -24.79 -16.89 -19.17
C GLN A 394 -23.46 -17.08 -18.42
N ALA A 395 -23.10 -16.14 -17.54
CA ALA A 395 -21.81 -16.15 -16.85
C ALA A 395 -21.65 -17.32 -15.88
N ASP A 396 -22.73 -17.85 -15.31
CA ASP A 396 -22.70 -18.94 -14.34
C ASP A 396 -22.21 -20.27 -14.94
N GLY A 397 -22.33 -20.43 -16.26
CA GLY A 397 -21.79 -21.59 -16.99
C GLY A 397 -20.27 -21.56 -17.18
N ILE A 398 -19.59 -20.47 -16.80
CA ILE A 398 -18.15 -20.30 -17.01
C ILE A 398 -17.38 -20.51 -15.72
N PRO A 399 -16.49 -21.52 -15.67
CA PRO A 399 -15.76 -21.85 -14.46
C PRO A 399 -14.77 -20.75 -14.07
N TRP A 400 -14.59 -20.61 -12.76
CA TRP A 400 -13.48 -19.86 -12.18
C TRP A 400 -12.17 -20.60 -12.37
N ILE A 401 -11.12 -19.87 -12.69
CA ILE A 401 -9.74 -20.36 -12.74
C ILE A 401 -9.03 -19.84 -11.50
N ASP A 402 -8.57 -20.73 -10.63
CA ASP A 402 -7.81 -20.32 -9.45
C ASP A 402 -6.47 -19.72 -9.85
N ILE A 403 -6.03 -18.68 -9.17
CA ILE A 403 -4.74 -18.01 -9.44
C ILE A 403 -3.66 -18.71 -8.61
N THR A 404 -2.88 -19.57 -9.27
CA THR A 404 -1.84 -20.41 -8.66
C THR A 404 -0.65 -20.54 -9.60
N ASP A 405 0.51 -20.98 -9.10
CA ASP A 405 1.70 -21.23 -9.95
C ASP A 405 1.44 -22.27 -11.07
N ALA A 406 0.41 -23.11 -10.95
CA ALA A 406 0.05 -24.13 -11.94
C ALA A 406 -0.87 -23.60 -13.06
N THR A 407 -1.59 -22.51 -12.80
CA THR A 407 -2.67 -22.01 -13.68
C THR A 407 -2.31 -20.70 -14.35
N VAL A 408 -1.35 -19.94 -13.81
CA VAL A 408 -0.85 -18.71 -14.41
C VAL A 408 0.65 -18.80 -14.71
N LYS A 409 1.09 -18.10 -15.75
CA LYS A 409 2.50 -17.88 -16.05
C LYS A 409 2.97 -16.62 -15.32
N LEU A 410 3.81 -16.78 -14.31
CA LEU A 410 4.49 -15.67 -13.67
C LEU A 410 5.61 -15.11 -14.56
N ALA A 411 5.89 -13.82 -14.41
CA ALA A 411 7.15 -13.26 -14.89
C ALA A 411 8.35 -13.96 -14.20
N ASP A 412 9.49 -14.02 -14.90
CA ASP A 412 10.60 -14.87 -14.48
C ASP A 412 11.19 -14.47 -13.13
N VAL A 413 11.27 -13.17 -12.84
CA VAL A 413 11.79 -12.67 -11.55
C VAL A 413 10.88 -13.13 -10.41
N GLU A 414 9.57 -13.04 -10.59
CA GLU A 414 8.57 -13.45 -9.61
C GLU A 414 8.52 -14.97 -9.40
N ARG A 415 8.62 -15.75 -10.49
CA ARG A 415 8.68 -17.21 -10.43
C ARG A 415 9.90 -17.70 -9.65
N VAL A 416 11.06 -17.13 -9.96
CA VAL A 416 12.32 -17.56 -9.33
C VAL A 416 12.32 -17.24 -7.85
N GLN A 417 11.68 -16.15 -7.42
CA GLN A 417 11.64 -15.74 -6.01
C GLN A 417 10.59 -16.46 -5.14
N GLY A 418 9.98 -17.55 -5.62
CA GLY A 418 9.07 -18.39 -4.83
C GLY A 418 7.62 -18.38 -5.32
N GLY A 419 7.32 -17.61 -6.37
CA GLY A 419 6.01 -17.58 -7.00
C GLY A 419 4.87 -17.23 -6.04
N LEU A 420 3.66 -17.70 -6.37
CA LEU A 420 2.44 -17.46 -5.60
C LEU A 420 2.28 -18.44 -4.44
N THR A 421 2.85 -19.64 -4.53
CA THR A 421 2.65 -20.69 -3.52
C THR A 421 3.67 -20.60 -2.37
N ARG A 422 4.87 -20.08 -2.63
CA ARG A 422 5.95 -19.87 -1.63
C ARG A 422 6.19 -18.38 -1.35
N GLY A 423 5.31 -17.49 -1.80
CA GLY A 423 5.19 -16.11 -1.30
C GLY A 423 6.46 -15.25 -1.45
N GLY A 424 6.93 -15.12 -2.69
CA GLY A 424 8.15 -14.37 -3.03
C GLY A 424 8.00 -12.86 -3.18
N PHE A 425 6.84 -12.36 -3.61
CA PHE A 425 6.62 -10.92 -3.78
C PHE A 425 5.19 -10.56 -3.42
N TYR A 426 4.97 -9.42 -2.77
CA TYR A 426 3.61 -8.93 -2.53
C TYR A 426 2.94 -8.46 -3.81
N THR A 427 3.69 -7.87 -4.74
CA THR A 427 3.17 -7.49 -6.05
C THR A 427 3.83 -8.32 -7.14
N THR A 428 3.02 -9.08 -7.88
CA THR A 428 3.47 -10.04 -8.89
C THR A 428 2.83 -9.77 -10.24
N ARG A 429 3.62 -9.90 -11.33
CA ARG A 429 3.13 -9.88 -12.71
C ARG A 429 2.85 -11.30 -13.20
N MET A 430 1.71 -11.49 -13.85
CA MET A 430 1.30 -12.81 -14.32
C MET A 430 0.41 -12.75 -15.56
N SER A 431 0.37 -13.85 -16.30
CA SER A 431 -0.58 -14.05 -17.38
C SER A 431 -1.30 -15.40 -17.32
N LEU A 432 -2.54 -15.40 -17.78
CA LEU A 432 -3.36 -16.58 -18.04
C LEU A 432 -3.42 -16.79 -19.55
N VAL A 433 -2.89 -17.90 -20.03
CA VAL A 433 -3.02 -18.29 -21.45
C VAL A 433 -4.49 -18.63 -21.72
N LEU A 434 -5.08 -18.00 -22.74
CA LEU A 434 -6.49 -18.22 -23.07
C LEU A 434 -6.64 -19.45 -23.97
N ASP A 435 -7.51 -20.36 -23.57
CA ASP A 435 -7.87 -21.53 -24.38
C ASP A 435 -8.80 -21.16 -25.55
N ALA A 436 -9.02 -22.11 -26.46
CA ALA A 436 -9.87 -21.89 -27.63
C ALA A 436 -11.30 -21.49 -27.26
N ALA A 437 -11.85 -22.07 -26.20
CA ALA A 437 -13.20 -21.77 -25.73
C ALA A 437 -13.31 -20.32 -25.23
N THR A 438 -12.29 -19.84 -24.53
CA THR A 438 -12.22 -18.47 -24.01
C THR A 438 -12.04 -17.46 -25.12
N LYS A 439 -11.14 -17.74 -26.07
CA LYS A 439 -10.97 -16.89 -27.26
C LYS A 439 -12.25 -16.77 -28.09
N ALA A 440 -13.00 -17.86 -28.23
CA ALA A 440 -14.28 -17.87 -28.96
C ALA A 440 -15.36 -16.98 -28.35
N ARG A 441 -15.25 -16.62 -27.05
CA ARG A 441 -16.17 -15.71 -26.37
C ARG A 441 -15.76 -14.24 -26.47
N LEU A 442 -14.53 -13.96 -26.90
CA LEU A 442 -14.06 -12.59 -27.03
C LEU A 442 -14.80 -11.87 -28.15
N VAL A 443 -15.07 -10.58 -27.95
CA VAL A 443 -15.78 -9.72 -28.89
C VAL A 443 -14.96 -8.49 -29.21
N ALA A 444 -15.10 -8.01 -30.45
CA ALA A 444 -14.49 -6.75 -30.88
C ALA A 444 -15.30 -5.55 -30.38
N ALA A 445 -14.64 -4.40 -30.27
CA ALA A 445 -15.29 -3.12 -30.09
C ALA A 445 -16.41 -2.91 -31.15
N PRO A 446 -17.58 -2.36 -30.78
CA PRO A 446 -17.88 -1.69 -29.51
C PRO A 446 -18.23 -2.64 -28.35
N GLY A 447 -18.22 -3.96 -28.54
CA GLY A 447 -18.43 -4.93 -27.47
C GLY A 447 -17.31 -4.90 -26.42
N ALA A 448 -17.68 -5.13 -25.16
CA ALA A 448 -16.76 -5.22 -24.04
C ALA A 448 -16.44 -6.67 -23.72
N ASN A 449 -15.16 -6.98 -23.54
CA ASN A 449 -14.72 -8.26 -22.97
C ASN A 449 -14.73 -8.12 -21.45
N ARG A 450 -15.61 -8.87 -20.80
CA ARG A 450 -15.76 -8.85 -19.34
C ARG A 450 -14.79 -9.81 -18.66
N ILE A 451 -14.00 -9.30 -17.73
CA ILE A 451 -13.05 -10.07 -16.91
C ILE A 451 -13.49 -9.92 -15.47
N GLN A 452 -13.71 -11.04 -14.79
CA GLN A 452 -14.06 -11.04 -13.38
C GLN A 452 -12.93 -11.63 -12.54
N PHE A 453 -12.66 -10.97 -11.43
CA PHE A 453 -11.75 -11.40 -10.39
C PHE A 453 -12.57 -11.69 -9.12
N ARG A 454 -12.11 -12.66 -8.33
CA ARG A 454 -12.76 -13.06 -7.08
C ARG A 454 -11.74 -13.21 -5.97
N PHE A 455 -12.01 -12.57 -4.84
CA PHE A 455 -11.38 -12.89 -3.57
C PHE A 455 -12.23 -13.94 -2.85
N ASN A 456 -11.67 -15.14 -2.71
CA ASN A 456 -12.37 -16.33 -2.24
C ASN A 456 -12.57 -16.36 -0.71
N GLY A 457 -12.01 -15.40 0.03
CA GLY A 457 -12.09 -15.32 1.48
C GLY A 457 -10.72 -15.31 2.15
N THR A 458 -10.75 -15.09 3.46
CA THR A 458 -9.57 -14.88 4.29
C THR A 458 -8.97 -16.19 4.80
N ASP A 459 -7.65 -16.18 4.97
CA ASP A 459 -6.87 -17.11 5.79
C ASP A 459 -6.78 -16.67 7.25
N GLY A 460 -7.39 -15.53 7.62
CA GLY A 460 -7.28 -14.88 8.93
C GLY A 460 -6.32 -13.70 8.96
N GLU A 461 -5.53 -13.46 7.91
CA GLU A 461 -4.58 -12.34 7.85
C GLU A 461 -5.04 -11.23 6.91
N SER A 462 -5.61 -11.60 5.75
CA SER A 462 -5.93 -10.64 4.69
C SER A 462 -7.42 -10.58 4.39
N ASN A 463 -7.93 -9.37 4.17
CA ASN A 463 -9.34 -9.11 3.83
C ASN A 463 -9.56 -8.83 2.33
N GLY A 464 -8.55 -9.10 1.49
CA GLY A 464 -8.66 -8.92 0.04
C GLY A 464 -7.35 -8.81 -0.71
N TYR A 465 -7.44 -8.43 -1.99
CA TYR A 465 -6.28 -8.12 -2.85
C TYR A 465 -6.63 -7.05 -3.88
N ARG A 466 -5.64 -6.62 -4.68
CA ARG A 466 -5.83 -5.60 -5.72
C ARG A 466 -5.26 -6.00 -7.07
N VAL A 467 -5.92 -5.62 -8.15
CA VAL A 467 -5.38 -5.67 -9.52
C VAL A 467 -4.94 -4.26 -9.92
N LEU A 468 -3.66 -4.11 -10.26
CA LEU A 468 -3.02 -2.80 -10.45
C LEU A 468 -2.83 -2.42 -11.91
N ASP A 469 -2.85 -3.41 -12.78
CA ASP A 469 -2.85 -3.28 -14.24
C ASP A 469 -3.54 -4.53 -14.82
N LEU A 470 -4.18 -4.38 -15.98
CA LEU A 470 -4.96 -5.45 -16.61
C LEU A 470 -4.98 -5.25 -18.13
N GLN A 471 -4.57 -6.29 -18.86
CA GLN A 471 -4.38 -6.22 -20.31
C GLN A 471 -4.83 -7.53 -20.97
N LEU A 472 -5.39 -7.43 -22.18
CA LEU A 472 -5.43 -8.56 -23.12
C LEU A 472 -4.24 -8.42 -24.05
N GLN A 473 -3.37 -9.43 -24.11
CA GLN A 473 -2.12 -9.36 -24.85
C GLN A 473 -2.05 -10.37 -26.00
N ASP A 474 -1.25 -10.05 -27.01
CA ASP A 474 -0.78 -11.01 -28.01
C ASP A 474 0.19 -12.03 -27.41
N ALA A 475 0.73 -12.93 -28.23
CA ALA A 475 1.69 -13.95 -27.80
C ALA A 475 3.07 -13.36 -27.42
N GLN A 476 3.35 -12.13 -27.85
CA GLN A 476 4.59 -11.39 -27.63
C GLN A 476 4.53 -10.52 -26.37
N GLY A 477 3.35 -10.35 -25.76
CA GLY A 477 3.13 -9.55 -24.56
C GLY A 477 2.72 -8.10 -24.84
N THR A 478 2.36 -7.76 -26.08
CA THR A 478 1.84 -6.43 -26.43
C THR A 478 0.39 -6.32 -26.00
N SER A 479 0.02 -5.26 -25.27
CA SER A 479 -1.38 -4.97 -24.97
C SER A 479 -2.15 -4.69 -26.26
N LEU A 480 -3.24 -5.42 -26.47
CA LEU A 480 -4.18 -5.25 -27.59
C LEU A 480 -5.46 -4.51 -27.16
N ALA A 481 -5.66 -4.36 -25.85
CA ALA A 481 -6.78 -3.59 -25.31
C ALA A 481 -6.53 -2.09 -25.45
N SER A 482 -7.54 -1.33 -25.89
CA SER A 482 -7.44 0.11 -26.16
C SER A 482 -7.98 1.00 -25.03
N ASN A 483 -8.37 0.40 -23.90
CA ASN A 483 -8.95 1.13 -22.77
C ASN A 483 -7.96 2.18 -22.22
N PRO A 484 -8.36 3.46 -22.10
CA PRO A 484 -7.63 4.39 -21.26
C PRO A 484 -7.71 3.93 -19.79
N VAL A 485 -6.59 4.00 -19.08
CA VAL A 485 -6.52 3.67 -17.64
C VAL A 485 -6.71 4.95 -16.82
N ARG A 486 -7.56 4.88 -15.78
CA ARG A 486 -7.66 5.90 -14.74
C ARG A 486 -7.45 5.27 -13.38
N PHE A 487 -6.45 5.76 -12.66
CA PHE A 487 -6.25 5.35 -11.27
C PHE A 487 -7.27 6.02 -10.33
N ALA A 488 -7.57 5.36 -9.22
CA ALA A 488 -8.42 5.86 -8.17
C ALA A 488 -7.87 7.18 -7.63
N ASP A 489 -8.74 8.17 -7.52
CA ASP A 489 -8.39 9.51 -7.08
C ASP A 489 -8.48 9.60 -5.55
N ILE A 490 -7.45 9.07 -4.88
CA ILE A 490 -7.39 9.08 -3.42
C ILE A 490 -7.29 10.51 -2.88
N GLN A 491 -6.73 11.43 -3.69
CA GLN A 491 -6.68 12.84 -3.31
C GLN A 491 -8.10 13.42 -3.24
N ALA A 492 -8.97 13.09 -4.19
CA ALA A 492 -10.39 13.50 -4.12
C ALA A 492 -11.09 12.92 -2.88
N GLU A 493 -10.86 11.65 -2.54
CA GLU A 493 -11.42 11.05 -1.30
C GLU A 493 -10.93 11.78 -0.04
N LYS A 494 -9.65 12.15 -0.01
CA LYS A 494 -9.07 12.95 1.07
C LYS A 494 -9.75 14.31 1.17
N VAL A 495 -9.76 15.07 0.08
CA VAL A 495 -10.36 16.42 0.01
C VAL A 495 -11.81 16.39 0.47
N ALA A 496 -12.60 15.43 0.00
CA ALA A 496 -14.00 15.28 0.39
C ALA A 496 -14.16 15.08 1.91
N GLY A 497 -13.28 14.29 2.53
CA GLY A 497 -13.32 13.97 3.96
C GLY A 497 -12.63 14.99 4.89
N GLN A 498 -12.01 16.05 4.36
CA GLN A 498 -11.36 17.08 5.21
C GLN A 498 -12.36 17.95 5.98
N THR A 499 -13.62 17.92 5.59
CA THR A 499 -14.69 18.70 6.23
C THR A 499 -15.23 17.99 7.47
N TRP A 500 -15.57 18.76 8.51
CA TRP A 500 -16.18 18.20 9.71
C TRP A 500 -17.56 17.63 9.40
N SER A 501 -17.82 16.42 9.86
CA SER A 501 -19.15 15.80 9.82
C SER A 501 -19.59 15.37 11.23
N ALA A 502 -20.89 15.15 11.41
CA ALA A 502 -21.44 14.65 12.68
C ALA A 502 -20.91 13.26 13.08
N ASP A 503 -20.34 12.52 12.12
CA ASP A 503 -19.77 11.18 12.33
C ASP A 503 -18.37 11.21 12.95
N VAL A 504 -17.67 12.35 12.91
CA VAL A 504 -16.27 12.45 13.39
C VAL A 504 -16.11 12.01 14.86
N PRO A 505 -16.93 12.46 15.83
CA PRO A 505 -16.80 12.01 17.22
C PRO A 505 -17.08 10.51 17.40
N ALA A 506 -18.02 9.95 16.63
CA ALA A 506 -18.32 8.52 16.67
C ALA A 506 -17.15 7.70 16.09
N GLY A 507 -16.55 8.19 15.01
CA GLY A 507 -15.36 7.61 14.41
C GLY A 507 -14.15 7.61 15.35
N GLU A 508 -13.93 8.72 16.06
CA GLU A 508 -12.87 8.83 17.06
C GLU A 508 -13.05 7.82 18.20
N ALA A 509 -14.27 7.72 18.73
CA ALA A 509 -14.59 6.77 19.80
C ALA A 509 -14.37 5.31 19.36
N LEU A 510 -14.68 4.98 18.09
CA LEU A 510 -14.41 3.66 17.52
C LEU A 510 -12.92 3.42 17.30
N TRP A 511 -12.18 4.41 16.80
CA TRP A 511 -10.75 4.32 16.52
C TRP A 511 -9.91 3.99 17.77
N HIS A 512 -10.26 4.62 18.90
CA HIS A 512 -9.59 4.44 20.19
C HIS A 512 -10.26 3.39 21.11
N GLY A 513 -11.43 2.87 20.72
CA GLY A 513 -12.24 1.97 21.53
C GLY A 513 -11.65 0.56 21.69
N GLN A 514 -11.01 0.29 22.83
CA GLN A 514 -10.48 -1.03 23.17
C GLN A 514 -11.57 -2.07 23.48
N GLY A 515 -11.29 -3.34 23.21
CA GLY A 515 -12.20 -4.45 23.54
C GLY A 515 -13.42 -4.59 22.62
N THR A 516 -13.55 -3.73 21.60
CA THR A 516 -14.71 -3.65 20.71
C THR A 516 -14.55 -4.44 19.41
N LEU A 517 -13.31 -4.71 19.01
CA LEU A 517 -12.97 -5.34 17.74
C LEU A 517 -12.94 -6.87 17.84
N LEU A 518 -13.31 -7.56 16.76
CA LEU A 518 -13.05 -8.99 16.59
C LEU A 518 -11.65 -9.23 16.03
N LYS A 519 -11.08 -10.41 16.27
CA LYS A 519 -9.77 -10.79 15.71
C LYS A 519 -9.78 -10.80 14.17
N SER A 520 -10.78 -11.45 13.58
CA SER A 520 -11.01 -11.53 12.14
C SER A 520 -12.48 -11.88 11.87
N SER A 521 -12.91 -11.86 10.61
CA SER A 521 -14.28 -12.27 10.26
C SER A 521 -14.55 -13.76 10.48
N ILE A 522 -13.50 -14.57 10.54
CA ILE A 522 -13.59 -16.00 10.83
C ILE A 522 -13.33 -16.32 12.31
N VAL A 523 -12.71 -15.43 13.09
CA VAL A 523 -12.51 -15.58 14.54
C VAL A 523 -13.26 -14.51 15.32
N ARG A 524 -14.43 -14.88 15.84
CA ARG A 524 -15.38 -13.96 16.51
C ARG A 524 -15.07 -13.63 17.97
N ARG A 525 -13.83 -13.87 18.41
CA ARG A 525 -13.34 -13.46 19.72
C ARG A 525 -13.02 -11.96 19.69
N ASN A 526 -13.41 -11.23 20.73
CA ASN A 526 -12.97 -9.85 20.91
C ASN A 526 -11.45 -9.79 21.20
N ILE A 527 -10.78 -8.85 20.54
CA ILE A 527 -9.41 -8.44 20.85
C ILE A 527 -9.46 -7.22 21.79
N LYS A 528 -8.43 -7.08 22.62
CA LYS A 528 -8.28 -5.95 23.55
C LYS A 528 -7.81 -4.70 22.82
N ALA A 529 -6.96 -4.85 21.82
CA ALA A 529 -6.45 -3.72 21.04
C ALA A 529 -7.56 -2.95 20.31
N ALA A 530 -7.33 -1.65 20.14
CA ALA A 530 -8.11 -0.76 19.29
C ALA A 530 -7.41 -0.57 17.93
N CYS A 531 -8.05 0.11 16.97
CA CYS A 531 -7.39 0.46 15.71
C CYS A 531 -6.12 1.31 15.97
N ALA A 532 -6.23 2.29 16.86
CA ALA A 532 -5.13 3.14 17.32
C ALA A 532 -3.99 2.40 18.06
N SER A 533 -4.18 1.12 18.40
CA SER A 533 -3.12 0.31 19.02
C SER A 533 -2.15 -0.24 17.98
N CYS A 534 -2.65 -0.64 16.81
CA CYS A 534 -1.83 -1.23 15.74
C CYS A 534 -1.33 -0.20 14.72
N HIS A 535 -2.13 0.83 14.47
CA HIS A 535 -1.83 1.94 13.58
C HIS A 535 -1.21 3.11 14.34
N ALA A 536 -0.88 4.19 13.62
CA ALA A 536 -0.56 5.44 14.28
C ALA A 536 -1.74 5.85 15.18
N THR A 537 -1.44 6.44 16.33
CA THR A 537 -2.38 6.78 17.40
C THR A 537 -3.52 7.65 16.86
N ASP A 538 -3.19 8.54 15.93
CA ASP A 538 -4.13 9.45 15.28
C ASP A 538 -4.53 9.02 13.86
N GLY A 539 -4.04 7.85 13.41
CA GLY A 539 -4.29 7.23 12.12
C GLY A 539 -3.67 7.93 10.92
N ARG A 540 -2.68 8.81 11.14
CA ARG A 540 -1.97 9.52 10.06
C ARG A 540 -1.27 8.60 9.07
N ASP A 541 -0.92 7.39 9.46
CA ASP A 541 -0.31 6.40 8.57
C ASP A 541 -1.27 5.99 7.45
N LEU A 542 -2.56 5.87 7.75
CA LEU A 542 -3.59 5.58 6.75
C LEU A 542 -3.80 6.74 5.77
N GLN A 543 -3.62 7.99 6.21
CA GLN A 543 -3.56 9.13 5.30
C GLN A 543 -2.27 9.12 4.49
N TYR A 544 -1.12 9.05 5.16
CA TYR A 544 0.19 9.17 4.54
C TYR A 544 0.36 8.15 3.41
N PHE A 545 0.01 6.89 3.68
CA PHE A 545 0.06 5.79 2.72
C PHE A 545 -1.20 5.65 1.86
N ASN A 546 -2.00 6.71 1.71
CA ASN A 546 -3.13 6.82 0.78
C ASN A 546 -4.05 5.58 0.74
N TYR A 547 -4.41 5.02 1.90
CA TYR A 547 -5.44 3.98 1.95
C TYR A 547 -6.77 4.58 1.50
N SER A 548 -7.50 3.88 0.62
CA SER A 548 -8.83 4.30 0.17
C SER A 548 -9.86 4.21 1.31
N ASN A 549 -10.94 4.99 1.20
CA ASN A 549 -12.08 4.90 2.11
C ASN A 549 -12.62 3.46 2.16
N ASN A 550 -12.73 2.81 1.00
CA ASN A 550 -13.16 1.43 0.90
C ASN A 550 -12.23 0.48 1.67
N ALA A 551 -10.91 0.63 1.57
CA ALA A 551 -9.96 -0.21 2.30
C ALA A 551 -10.13 -0.09 3.82
N ILE A 552 -10.34 1.12 4.33
CA ILE A 552 -10.55 1.39 5.76
C ILE A 552 -11.87 0.78 6.23
N VAL A 553 -12.96 0.96 5.47
CA VAL A 553 -14.28 0.39 5.78
C VAL A 553 -14.23 -1.14 5.78
N GLN A 554 -13.69 -1.77 4.73
CA GLN A 554 -13.62 -3.23 4.65
C GLN A 554 -12.71 -3.83 5.73
N ARG A 555 -11.63 -3.15 6.11
CA ARG A 555 -10.78 -3.61 7.22
C ARG A 555 -11.48 -3.46 8.58
N SER A 556 -12.29 -2.42 8.76
CA SER A 556 -13.15 -2.26 9.94
C SER A 556 -14.16 -3.41 10.04
N ARG A 557 -14.79 -3.78 8.91
CA ARG A 557 -15.71 -4.92 8.84
C ARG A 557 -15.04 -6.27 9.08
N PHE A 558 -13.80 -6.44 8.61
CA PHE A 558 -12.99 -7.61 8.94
C PHE A 558 -12.80 -7.77 10.47
N HIS A 559 -12.78 -6.66 11.21
CA HIS A 559 -12.74 -6.64 12.67
C HIS A 559 -14.13 -6.55 13.33
N GLY A 560 -15.19 -6.96 12.62
CA GLY A 560 -16.54 -7.13 13.17
C GLY A 560 -17.37 -5.85 13.32
N LEU A 561 -16.88 -4.72 12.84
CA LEU A 561 -17.66 -3.47 12.79
C LEU A 561 -18.63 -3.48 11.61
N SER A 562 -19.68 -2.66 11.68
CA SER A 562 -20.59 -2.45 10.56
C SER A 562 -19.97 -1.54 9.48
N ASP A 563 -20.57 -1.53 8.29
CA ASP A 563 -20.17 -0.62 7.20
C ASP A 563 -20.26 0.86 7.66
N ALA A 564 -21.36 1.22 8.33
CA ALA A 564 -21.57 2.55 8.89
C ALA A 564 -20.50 2.93 9.92
N GLN A 565 -20.12 2.02 10.81
CA GLN A 565 -19.04 2.25 11.78
C GLN A 565 -17.68 2.43 11.08
N GLY A 566 -17.42 1.66 10.01
CA GLY A 566 -16.24 1.87 9.17
C GLY A 566 -16.21 3.27 8.53
N ARG A 567 -17.36 3.75 8.04
CA ARG A 567 -17.51 5.11 7.46
C ARG A 567 -17.31 6.20 8.51
N GLN A 568 -17.75 5.98 9.74
CA GLN A 568 -17.49 6.89 10.86
C GLN A 568 -15.97 7.00 11.13
N ILE A 569 -15.25 5.87 11.16
CA ILE A 569 -13.79 5.86 11.28
C ILE A 569 -13.15 6.64 10.12
N VAL A 570 -13.60 6.44 8.89
CA VAL A 570 -13.11 7.21 7.72
C VAL A 570 -13.32 8.71 7.94
N ALA A 571 -14.52 9.14 8.36
CA ALA A 571 -14.81 10.56 8.61
C ALA A 571 -13.85 11.14 9.65
N TYR A 572 -13.62 10.43 10.77
CA TYR A 572 -12.65 10.84 11.78
C TYR A 572 -11.25 10.96 11.19
N LEU A 573 -10.74 9.92 10.53
CA LEU A 573 -9.38 9.91 10.00
C LEU A 573 -9.16 11.02 8.96
N ARG A 574 -10.12 11.24 8.05
CA ARG A 574 -10.00 12.26 7.00
C ARG A 574 -10.05 13.68 7.56
N TYR A 575 -10.86 13.90 8.59
CA TYR A 575 -10.94 15.18 9.26
C TYR A 575 -9.75 15.47 10.17
N SER A 576 -9.41 14.55 11.10
CA SER A 576 -8.37 14.77 12.11
C SER A 576 -6.98 14.88 11.48
N GLN A 577 -6.74 14.15 10.39
CA GLN A 577 -5.49 14.12 9.65
C GLN A 577 -5.52 14.93 8.35
N ARG A 578 -6.39 15.93 8.25
CA ARG A 578 -6.58 16.78 7.06
C ARG A 578 -5.31 17.50 6.57
N ASN A 579 -4.34 17.68 7.46
CA ASN A 579 -3.06 18.36 7.16
C ASN A 579 -1.98 17.40 6.63
N VAL A 580 -2.21 16.09 6.66
CA VAL A 580 -1.26 15.12 6.08
C VAL A 580 -1.35 15.23 4.55
N PRO A 581 -0.26 15.62 3.86
CA PRO A 581 -0.30 15.80 2.42
C PRO A 581 -0.50 14.47 1.70
N HIS A 582 -1.00 14.56 0.48
CA HIS A 582 -1.02 13.43 -0.43
C HIS A 582 0.34 13.25 -1.08
N VAL A 583 0.91 12.06 -0.89
CA VAL A 583 2.18 11.65 -1.48
C VAL A 583 1.88 10.63 -2.57
N PRO A 584 1.94 10.97 -3.87
CA PRO A 584 1.49 10.09 -4.95
C PRO A 584 2.14 8.70 -4.95
N GLN A 585 3.38 8.60 -4.46
CA GLN A 585 4.14 7.35 -4.39
C GLN A 585 3.74 6.47 -3.20
N ALA A 586 3.13 7.04 -2.16
CA ALA A 586 2.78 6.36 -0.91
C ALA A 586 1.42 5.67 -1.01
N ALA A 587 1.29 4.61 -1.80
CA ALA A 587 0.03 3.86 -1.88
C ALA A 587 0.22 2.40 -1.45
N PRO A 588 -0.78 1.72 -0.88
CA PRO A 588 -0.62 0.33 -0.47
C PRO A 588 -0.33 -0.58 -1.68
N TRP A 589 -0.86 -0.21 -2.85
CA TRP A 589 -0.60 -0.87 -4.13
C TRP A 589 0.68 -0.42 -4.85
N ASN A 590 1.43 0.52 -4.29
CA ASN A 590 2.73 0.94 -4.80
C ASN A 590 3.68 0.95 -3.60
N PRO A 591 4.21 -0.23 -3.21
CA PRO A 591 4.63 -0.52 -1.86
C PRO A 591 5.56 0.58 -1.36
N PRO A 592 5.31 1.06 -0.14
CA PRO A 592 6.06 2.14 0.44
C PRO A 592 7.52 1.79 0.62
N TYR A 593 8.30 2.86 0.59
CA TYR A 593 9.74 2.94 0.52
C TYR A 593 10.39 1.95 -0.45
N GLN A 594 10.78 2.45 -1.61
CA GLN A 594 11.76 1.82 -2.49
C GLN A 594 12.87 2.84 -2.73
N PRO A 595 14.17 2.52 -2.58
CA PRO A 595 15.24 3.42 -2.97
C PRO A 595 15.28 3.54 -4.50
N GLY A 596 15.72 4.70 -4.98
CA GLY A 596 15.90 4.93 -6.41
C GLY A 596 16.32 6.36 -6.76
N PRO A 597 16.75 6.57 -8.01
CA PRO A 597 17.22 7.87 -8.48
C PRO A 597 16.20 8.99 -8.28
N GLY A 598 16.67 10.13 -7.78
CA GLY A 598 15.91 11.34 -7.52
C GLY A 598 15.22 11.38 -6.15
N LEU A 599 15.37 10.35 -5.31
CA LEU A 599 14.66 10.26 -4.03
C LEU A 599 15.11 11.32 -3.01
N ASP A 600 16.41 11.58 -2.87
CA ASP A 600 16.94 12.62 -1.97
C ASP A 600 16.68 14.04 -2.51
N GLY A 601 16.30 14.17 -3.78
CA GLY A 601 15.84 15.43 -4.36
C GLY A 601 14.41 15.81 -3.96
N LYS A 602 13.63 14.89 -3.39
CA LYS A 602 12.23 15.13 -3.01
C LYS A 602 12.08 15.82 -1.66
N PRO A 603 10.94 16.50 -1.38
CA PRO A 603 10.60 16.95 -0.03
C PRO A 603 10.71 15.80 0.99
N ILE A 604 11.07 16.10 2.25
CA ILE A 604 11.23 15.08 3.32
C ILE A 604 10.01 14.16 3.40
N ILE A 605 8.81 14.74 3.28
CA ILE A 605 7.56 13.99 3.35
C ILE A 605 7.36 13.00 2.19
N GLU A 606 7.91 13.26 1.01
CA GLU A 606 7.86 12.33 -0.13
C GLU A 606 9.03 11.33 -0.10
N TRP A 607 10.12 11.69 0.55
CA TRP A 607 11.28 10.83 0.73
C TRP A 607 10.94 9.58 1.55
N ALA A 608 10.20 9.73 2.66
CA ALA A 608 9.80 8.61 3.50
C ALA A 608 8.83 7.63 2.80
N ALA A 609 8.19 8.04 1.70
CA ALA A 609 7.35 7.18 0.87
C ALA A 609 8.16 6.37 -0.15
N GLY A 610 9.39 6.77 -0.44
CA GLY A 610 10.25 6.18 -1.45
C GLY A 610 9.88 6.49 -2.90
N ALA A 611 10.55 5.77 -3.80
CA ALA A 611 10.43 5.92 -5.25
C ALA A 611 9.32 5.04 -5.88
N GLY A 612 8.74 4.09 -5.14
CA GLY A 612 7.67 3.18 -5.61
C GLY A 612 8.13 2.02 -6.51
N LEU A 613 7.18 1.21 -6.99
CA LEU A 613 7.43 -0.01 -7.78
C LEU A 613 8.24 0.22 -9.05
N SER A 614 8.08 1.37 -9.70
CA SER A 614 8.79 1.69 -10.93
C SER A 614 10.30 1.81 -10.75
N ALA A 615 10.79 1.92 -9.50
CA ALA A 615 12.20 1.91 -9.17
C ALA A 615 12.78 0.50 -8.93
N VAL A 616 11.95 -0.56 -8.95
CA VAL A 616 12.42 -1.94 -8.84
C VAL A 616 13.06 -2.37 -10.16
N LEU A 617 14.32 -2.81 -10.10
CA LEU A 617 15.07 -3.19 -11.29
C LEU A 617 14.76 -4.64 -11.71
N GLU A 618 14.62 -4.87 -13.01
CA GLU A 618 14.19 -6.17 -13.54
C GLU A 618 15.34 -7.05 -14.00
N THR A 619 16.47 -6.45 -14.40
CA THR A 619 17.59 -7.16 -15.00
C THR A 619 18.93 -6.85 -14.34
N PRO A 620 19.89 -7.79 -14.38
CA PRO A 620 21.27 -7.54 -13.95
C PRO A 620 21.93 -6.34 -14.61
N THR A 621 21.68 -6.12 -15.90
CA THR A 621 22.24 -4.99 -16.64
C THR A 621 21.73 -3.65 -16.10
N GLN A 622 20.42 -3.54 -15.83
CA GLN A 622 19.85 -2.34 -15.20
C GLN A 622 20.40 -2.11 -13.79
N ALA A 623 20.60 -3.17 -13.01
CA ALA A 623 21.19 -3.07 -11.67
C ALA A 623 22.63 -2.57 -11.69
N LEU A 624 23.45 -3.01 -12.64
CA LEU A 624 24.79 -2.44 -12.84
C LEU A 624 24.73 -1.00 -13.37
N GLN A 625 23.85 -0.70 -14.33
CA GLN A 625 23.66 0.68 -14.81
C GLN A 625 23.34 1.63 -13.66
N ALA A 626 22.38 1.25 -12.79
CA ALA A 626 22.02 2.02 -11.60
C ALA A 626 23.20 2.22 -10.65
N LEU A 627 23.94 1.15 -10.33
CA LEU A 627 25.09 1.20 -9.43
C LEU A 627 26.19 2.15 -9.93
N PHE A 628 26.42 2.20 -11.24
CA PHE A 628 27.47 3.03 -11.87
C PHE A 628 26.95 4.35 -12.44
N GLY A 629 25.72 4.76 -12.11
CA GLY A 629 25.15 6.03 -12.56
C GLY A 629 24.97 6.15 -14.07
N LYS A 630 24.76 5.02 -14.77
CA LYS A 630 24.48 4.98 -16.21
C LYS A 630 22.96 5.04 -16.48
N PRO A 631 22.52 5.53 -17.65
CA PRO A 631 21.10 5.53 -18.02
C PRO A 631 20.50 4.13 -17.98
N LEU A 632 19.32 4.01 -17.37
CA LEU A 632 18.55 2.75 -17.32
C LEU A 632 17.89 2.53 -18.67
N GLY A 633 18.30 1.50 -19.41
CA GLY A 633 17.75 1.24 -20.74
C GLY A 633 18.42 0.07 -21.48
N PRO A 634 18.01 -0.22 -22.72
CA PRO A 634 18.52 -1.35 -23.50
C PRO A 634 19.97 -1.15 -23.99
N GLN A 635 20.61 -0.04 -23.62
CA GLN A 635 21.98 0.27 -24.02
C GLN A 635 22.95 -0.74 -23.39
N PRO A 636 24.04 -1.10 -24.09
CA PRO A 636 25.08 -1.93 -23.52
C PRO A 636 25.69 -1.26 -22.29
N LEU A 637 26.06 -2.06 -21.30
CA LEU A 637 26.58 -1.60 -20.01
C LEU A 637 27.81 -0.67 -20.16
N ASN A 638 28.73 -1.03 -21.05
CA ASN A 638 29.92 -0.27 -21.48
C ASN A 638 30.66 0.49 -20.36
N LEU A 639 30.96 -0.18 -19.25
CA LEU A 639 31.70 0.43 -18.13
C LEU A 639 33.21 0.49 -18.43
N SER A 640 33.81 1.65 -18.17
CA SER A 640 35.27 1.85 -18.14
C SER A 640 35.85 1.53 -16.76
N GLN A 641 37.19 1.41 -16.66
CA GLN A 641 37.84 1.27 -15.34
C GLN A 641 37.60 2.51 -14.47
N THR A 642 37.58 3.70 -15.06
CA THR A 642 37.29 4.96 -14.36
C THR A 642 35.90 4.96 -13.72
N ASP A 643 34.89 4.44 -14.43
CA ASP A 643 33.53 4.30 -13.88
C ASP A 643 33.54 3.38 -12.64
N VAL A 644 34.25 2.25 -12.73
CA VAL A 644 34.35 1.29 -11.62
C VAL A 644 35.09 1.87 -10.43
N ASP A 645 36.22 2.54 -10.66
CA ASP A 645 37.04 3.15 -9.61
C ASP A 645 36.30 4.27 -8.88
N ALA A 646 35.46 5.04 -9.59
CA ALA A 646 34.66 6.11 -8.99
C ALA A 646 33.67 5.56 -7.96
N VAL A 647 32.96 4.48 -8.30
CA VAL A 647 31.99 3.83 -7.38
C VAL A 647 32.70 3.06 -6.27
N MET A 648 33.82 2.40 -6.57
CA MET A 648 34.63 1.64 -5.61
C MET A 648 35.52 2.52 -4.73
N ASN A 649 35.44 3.85 -4.83
CA ASN A 649 36.25 4.74 -4.02
C ASN A 649 35.80 4.65 -2.54
N ALA A 650 36.69 4.21 -1.66
CA ALA A 650 36.41 4.11 -0.22
C ALA A 650 36.19 5.47 0.47
N ASN A 651 36.67 6.57 -0.13
CA ASN A 651 36.46 7.92 0.39
C ASN A 651 35.20 8.59 -0.18
N ALA A 652 34.52 7.96 -1.14
CA ALA A 652 33.22 8.42 -1.63
C ALA A 652 32.11 7.91 -0.70
N THR A 653 30.90 8.47 -0.82
CA THR A 653 29.73 7.98 -0.08
C THR A 653 28.72 7.41 -1.06
N LEU A 654 28.41 6.12 -0.95
CA LEU A 654 27.31 5.48 -1.68
C LEU A 654 26.01 5.83 -0.99
N ASN A 655 25.19 6.59 -1.70
CA ASN A 655 23.85 6.91 -1.25
C ASN A 655 22.91 5.73 -1.54
N ALA A 656 22.71 4.85 -0.55
CA ALA A 656 21.88 3.65 -0.68
C ALA A 656 20.39 3.97 -0.93
N ARG A 657 19.98 5.23 -0.79
CA ARG A 657 18.61 5.69 -1.08
C ARG A 657 18.40 6.05 -2.53
N GLU A 658 19.47 6.45 -3.21
CA GLU A 658 19.47 6.80 -4.64
C GLU A 658 19.77 5.59 -5.53
N VAL A 659 20.28 4.52 -4.95
CA VAL A 659 20.61 3.29 -5.68
C VAL A 659 19.36 2.43 -5.80
N ALA A 660 18.80 2.36 -7.01
CA ALA A 660 17.70 1.46 -7.32
C ALA A 660 18.07 0.00 -7.02
N MET A 661 17.08 -0.77 -6.53
CA MET A 661 17.29 -2.14 -6.07
C MET A 661 16.54 -3.17 -6.93
N PRO A 662 17.17 -4.30 -7.28
CA PRO A 662 16.53 -5.41 -7.97
C PRO A 662 15.74 -6.32 -7.00
N LEU A 663 15.07 -5.70 -6.03
CA LEU A 663 14.27 -6.34 -4.99
C LEU A 663 13.18 -5.38 -4.56
N GLN A 664 11.93 -5.84 -4.61
CA GLN A 664 10.79 -5.11 -4.04
C GLN A 664 10.85 -5.13 -2.51
N TYR A 665 10.70 -3.96 -1.90
CA TYR A 665 10.58 -3.82 -0.45
C TYR A 665 9.15 -4.09 0.05
N PRO A 666 8.99 -4.43 1.34
CA PRO A 666 7.68 -4.70 1.92
C PRO A 666 6.80 -3.44 1.93
N ASP A 667 5.47 -3.64 1.84
CA ASP A 667 4.53 -2.53 1.98
C ASP A 667 4.28 -2.13 3.45
N TRP A 668 3.54 -1.04 3.69
CA TRP A 668 3.28 -0.54 5.04
C TRP A 668 2.50 -1.54 5.89
N ASN A 669 1.65 -2.38 5.30
CA ASN A 669 0.92 -3.36 6.09
C ASN A 669 1.85 -4.40 6.71
N ALA A 670 2.97 -4.71 6.05
CA ALA A 670 3.96 -5.61 6.60
C ALA A 670 4.64 -5.05 7.85
N TRP A 671 4.62 -3.72 8.04
CA TRP A 671 5.20 -3.03 9.20
C TRP A 671 4.31 -3.12 10.44
N LEU A 672 3.02 -3.41 10.27
CA LEU A 672 2.05 -3.44 11.34
C LEU A 672 2.15 -4.76 12.13
N PRO A 673 1.89 -4.74 13.45
CA PRO A 673 1.85 -5.96 14.25
C PRO A 673 0.69 -6.87 13.80
N THR A 674 0.98 -8.15 13.53
CA THR A 674 -0.05 -9.15 13.19
C THR A 674 -0.94 -9.49 14.39
N ILE A 675 -0.41 -9.39 15.61
CA ILE A 675 -1.14 -9.53 16.88
C ILE A 675 -0.64 -8.44 17.83
N HIS A 676 -1.49 -7.51 18.23
CA HIS A 676 -1.04 -6.46 19.13
C HIS A 676 -0.58 -7.02 20.49
N PRO A 677 0.47 -6.47 21.13
CA PRO A 677 0.93 -6.89 22.46
C PRO A 677 -0.17 -6.97 23.53
N LEU A 678 -1.17 -6.08 23.50
CA LEU A 678 -2.33 -6.13 24.41
C LEU A 678 -3.09 -7.46 24.36
N ASP A 679 -3.12 -8.10 23.21
CA ASP A 679 -3.80 -9.38 23.00
C ASP A 679 -2.96 -10.58 23.39
N VAL A 680 -1.64 -10.43 23.49
CA VAL A 680 -0.71 -11.50 23.84
C VAL A 680 -0.55 -11.58 25.36
N TRP A 681 -0.33 -10.43 26.03
CA TRP A 681 -0.01 -10.36 27.46
C TRP A 681 -1.24 -10.00 28.33
N PRO A 682 -1.32 -10.48 29.59
CA PRO A 682 -2.49 -10.26 30.45
C PRO A 682 -2.56 -8.81 30.96
N ALA A 683 -3.75 -8.36 31.39
CA ALA A 683 -3.94 -7.06 32.04
C ALA A 683 -4.08 -7.28 33.56
N GLY A 684 -3.37 -6.48 34.38
CA GLY A 684 -3.61 -6.33 35.82
C GLY A 684 -3.39 -7.56 36.74
N ALA A 685 -2.45 -7.42 37.67
CA ALA A 685 -2.36 -8.07 38.99
C ALA A 685 -2.23 -9.61 39.10
N SER A 686 -1.01 -10.09 38.88
CA SER A 686 -0.23 -10.75 39.94
C SER A 686 1.25 -10.46 39.64
N SER A 687 2.20 -11.03 40.36
CA SER A 687 3.65 -10.86 40.19
C SER A 687 4.23 -11.28 38.81
N ALA A 688 3.39 -11.30 37.77
CA ALA A 688 3.61 -11.87 36.44
C ALA A 688 3.25 -10.90 35.29
N GLY A 689 3.31 -9.57 35.49
CA GLY A 689 3.50 -8.58 34.42
C GLY A 689 2.46 -8.37 33.30
N SER A 690 2.38 -7.14 32.77
CA SER A 690 1.52 -6.75 31.64
C SER A 690 2.25 -5.80 30.68
N PHE A 691 1.78 -5.70 29.43
CA PHE A 691 2.31 -4.70 28.48
C PHE A 691 2.01 -3.26 28.93
N GLU A 692 0.83 -3.04 29.52
CA GLU A 692 0.33 -1.71 29.92
C GLU A 692 0.94 -1.19 31.21
N ASN A 693 1.03 -2.04 32.24
CA ASN A 693 1.44 -1.65 33.60
C ASN A 693 2.85 -2.14 33.95
N GLY A 694 3.56 -2.70 32.97
CA GLY A 694 4.87 -3.30 33.13
C GLY A 694 4.88 -4.66 33.81
N ALA A 695 6.08 -5.25 33.89
CA ALA A 695 6.31 -6.58 34.41
C ALA A 695 7.54 -6.67 35.31
N GLN A 696 7.41 -7.29 36.47
CA GLN A 696 8.54 -7.68 37.33
C GLN A 696 8.89 -9.15 37.11
N TRP A 697 9.48 -9.46 35.97
CA TRP A 697 10.07 -10.78 35.73
C TRP A 697 11.45 -10.79 36.39
N ALA A 698 11.58 -11.53 37.50
CA ALA A 698 12.78 -11.74 38.33
C ALA A 698 13.96 -10.76 38.13
N GLN A 699 14.14 -9.85 39.11
CA GLN A 699 15.32 -8.99 39.32
C GLN A 699 15.72 -7.99 38.22
N SER A 700 14.82 -7.12 37.75
CA SER A 700 15.31 -5.85 37.19
C SER A 700 14.39 -4.66 37.46
N SER A 701 14.99 -3.55 37.87
CA SER A 701 14.38 -2.23 38.09
C SER A 701 14.12 -1.49 36.78
N ARG A 702 13.66 -2.18 35.73
CA ARG A 702 13.63 -1.67 34.35
C ARG A 702 12.22 -1.30 33.88
N THR A 703 12.16 -0.30 33.01
CA THR A 703 10.95 0.25 32.38
C THR A 703 10.41 -0.71 31.31
N HIS A 704 9.09 -0.83 31.18
CA HIS A 704 8.46 -1.64 30.13
C HIS A 704 8.32 -0.84 28.82
N PRO A 705 8.22 -1.50 27.66
CA PRO A 705 8.32 -0.83 26.35
C PRO A 705 7.35 0.33 26.18
N LYS A 706 6.11 0.19 26.65
CA LYS A 706 5.12 1.28 26.59
C LYS A 706 5.56 2.51 27.40
N ALA A 707 5.98 2.34 28.66
CA ALA A 707 6.40 3.48 29.48
C ALA A 707 7.65 4.18 28.90
N SER A 708 8.55 3.43 28.27
CA SER A 708 9.71 4.00 27.59
C SER A 708 9.32 4.79 26.34
N ALA A 709 8.31 4.33 25.58
CA ALA A 709 7.75 5.11 24.48
C ALA A 709 7.13 6.42 24.99
N ASP A 710 6.31 6.35 26.04
CA ASP A 710 5.69 7.52 26.66
C ASP A 710 6.76 8.52 27.17
N GLN A 711 7.88 8.02 27.73
CA GLN A 711 9.00 8.85 28.18
C GLN A 711 9.72 9.57 27.03
N ILE A 712 9.94 8.89 25.91
CA ILE A 712 10.55 9.49 24.71
C ILE A 712 9.66 10.60 24.15
N GLU A 713 8.37 10.32 24.04
CA GLU A 713 7.38 11.27 23.53
C GLU A 713 7.35 12.53 24.39
N ALA A 714 7.23 12.38 25.71
CA ALA A 714 7.28 13.50 26.65
C ALA A 714 8.61 14.30 26.58
N TRP A 715 9.74 13.62 26.34
CA TRP A 715 11.02 14.30 26.16
C TRP A 715 11.05 15.13 24.87
N LEU A 716 10.58 14.57 23.75
CA LEU A 716 10.56 15.25 22.45
C LEU A 716 9.65 16.48 22.49
N GLU A 717 8.48 16.38 23.14
CA GLU A 717 7.57 17.51 23.35
C GLU A 717 8.19 18.61 24.22
N ALA A 718 8.89 18.25 25.30
CA ALA A 718 9.50 19.21 26.20
C ALA A 718 10.69 19.99 25.60
N HIS A 719 11.33 19.44 24.55
CA HIS A 719 12.51 20.01 23.90
C HIS A 719 12.25 20.52 22.48
N GLU A 720 10.97 20.66 22.09
CA GLU A 720 10.61 21.22 20.80
C GLU A 720 11.15 22.65 20.64
N ASN A 721 11.61 23.00 19.44
CA ASN A 721 12.19 24.31 19.18
C ASN A 721 11.11 25.41 19.38
N PRO A 722 11.35 26.43 20.24
CA PRO A 722 10.37 27.49 20.50
C PRO A 722 9.95 28.31 19.27
N ASN A 723 10.72 28.24 18.18
CA ASN A 723 10.41 28.92 16.92
C ASN A 723 9.38 28.17 16.05
N GLY A 724 8.89 26.99 16.48
CA GLY A 724 7.90 26.17 15.77
C GLY A 724 8.43 25.49 14.50
N GLN A 725 9.75 25.46 14.28
CA GLN A 725 10.35 24.73 13.16
C GLN A 725 10.54 23.25 13.55
N TYR A 726 9.53 22.44 13.28
CA TYR A 726 9.63 20.98 13.38
C TYR A 726 10.81 20.45 12.57
N GLY A 727 11.59 19.57 13.20
CA GLY A 727 12.77 19.00 12.56
C GLY A 727 13.97 19.94 12.47
N ASP A 728 14.11 20.95 13.33
CA ASP A 728 15.40 21.62 13.59
C ASP A 728 15.82 21.43 15.05
N TRP A 729 16.80 20.55 15.27
CA TRP A 729 17.27 20.14 16.60
C TRP A 729 18.65 20.70 16.96
N ARG A 730 19.11 21.75 16.27
CA ARG A 730 20.43 22.35 16.49
C ARG A 730 20.59 23.00 17.86
N HIS A 731 19.49 23.39 18.51
CA HIS A 731 19.48 24.02 19.83
C HIS A 731 19.84 23.07 20.98
N LEU A 732 19.68 21.76 20.78
CA LEU A 732 19.98 20.77 21.81
C LEU A 732 21.46 20.84 22.23
N THR A 733 21.69 20.89 23.54
CA THR A 733 23.00 20.82 24.17
C THR A 733 23.62 19.42 24.02
N PRO A 734 24.95 19.30 24.18
CA PRO A 734 25.64 18.02 24.29
C PRO A 734 24.98 16.99 25.24
N SER A 735 24.54 17.43 26.42
CA SER A 735 23.91 16.57 27.43
C SER A 735 22.53 16.09 27.01
N GLU A 736 21.71 16.99 26.47
CA GLU A 736 20.36 16.66 25.98
C GLU A 736 20.43 15.67 24.81
N ARG A 737 21.39 15.85 23.89
CA ARG A 737 21.63 14.89 22.79
C ARG A 737 22.01 13.51 23.31
N ASN A 738 22.90 13.44 24.31
CA ASN A 738 23.26 12.18 24.95
C ASN A 738 22.08 11.53 25.66
N GLU A 739 21.24 12.32 26.32
CA GLU A 739 20.06 11.85 27.04
C GLU A 739 19.06 11.21 26.08
N ILE A 740 18.63 11.91 25.03
CA ILE A 740 17.67 11.37 24.05
C ILE A 740 18.23 10.18 23.27
N GLN A 741 19.52 10.18 22.94
CA GLN A 741 20.18 9.01 22.36
C GLN A 741 20.17 7.82 23.33
N GLY A 742 20.34 8.07 24.62
CA GLY A 742 20.18 7.07 25.67
C GLY A 742 18.77 6.47 25.68
N TYR A 743 17.74 7.31 25.58
CA TYR A 743 16.34 6.84 25.51
C TYR A 743 16.04 6.05 24.25
N PHE A 744 16.41 6.55 23.07
CA PHE A 744 16.27 5.80 21.82
C PHE A 744 16.97 4.44 21.95
N SER A 745 18.25 4.42 22.33
CA SER A 745 19.03 3.19 22.49
C SER A 745 18.33 2.21 23.45
N ALA A 746 17.85 2.69 24.60
CA ALA A 746 17.17 1.88 25.60
C ALA A 746 15.85 1.28 25.06
N PHE A 747 15.01 2.07 24.38
CA PHE A 747 13.68 1.66 23.95
C PHE A 747 13.65 0.39 23.09
N GLY A 748 14.53 0.27 22.10
CA GLY A 748 14.59 -0.97 21.31
C GLY A 748 15.07 -2.16 22.12
N TRP A 749 16.08 -1.97 22.99
CA TRP A 749 16.56 -3.05 23.86
C TRP A 749 15.55 -3.45 24.93
N GLU A 750 14.70 -2.54 25.40
CA GLU A 750 13.68 -2.80 26.41
C GLU A 750 12.57 -3.69 25.87
N ALA A 751 12.16 -3.53 24.61
CA ALA A 751 11.27 -4.50 23.95
C ALA A 751 11.88 -5.91 23.90
N TYR A 752 13.16 -6.02 23.55
CA TYR A 752 13.86 -7.31 23.52
C TYR A 752 14.09 -7.91 24.91
N ARG A 753 14.37 -7.08 25.91
CA ARG A 753 14.56 -7.49 27.31
C ARG A 753 13.24 -7.86 27.99
N PHE A 754 12.14 -7.18 27.64
CA PHE A 754 10.79 -7.52 28.09
C PHE A 754 10.43 -8.97 27.76
N LEU A 755 11.02 -9.51 26.70
CA LEU A 755 10.86 -10.89 26.25
C LEU A 755 11.80 -11.90 26.94
N GLY A 756 12.80 -11.44 27.70
CA GLY A 756 13.74 -12.28 28.46
C GLY A 756 15.22 -12.21 28.04
N GLY A 757 15.53 -11.59 26.90
CA GLY A 757 16.89 -11.36 26.38
C GLY A 757 17.66 -12.61 25.88
N GLY A 758 18.36 -12.50 24.74
CA GLY A 758 19.45 -13.41 24.32
C GLY A 758 19.24 -14.22 23.03
N ARG A 759 20.36 -14.60 22.37
CA ARG A 759 20.45 -15.60 21.27
C ARG A 759 20.90 -16.96 21.83
N GLY A 760 20.37 -18.07 21.29
CA GLY A 760 20.64 -19.45 21.71
C GLY A 760 19.74 -19.95 22.86
N ASN A 761 19.93 -21.20 23.30
CA ASN A 761 19.14 -21.94 24.31
C ASN A 761 18.30 -21.03 25.22
N HIS A 762 17.01 -20.92 24.88
CA HIS A 762 15.98 -20.09 25.52
C HIS A 762 15.60 -20.52 26.96
N ILE A 763 16.60 -20.84 27.78
CA ILE A 763 16.50 -21.16 29.20
C ILE A 763 17.76 -20.59 29.86
N ALA A 764 17.67 -19.44 30.53
CA ALA A 764 18.53 -19.29 31.69
C ALA A 764 18.01 -20.26 32.76
N SER A 765 18.92 -20.80 33.56
CA SER A 765 18.62 -21.71 34.67
C SER A 765 17.71 -21.12 35.77
N SER A 766 17.16 -19.91 35.58
CA SER A 766 16.53 -19.07 36.61
C SER A 766 15.01 -18.83 36.49
N GLY A 767 14.28 -19.26 35.45
CA GLY A 767 12.80 -19.16 35.42
C GLY A 767 12.15 -18.88 34.05
N GLU A 768 10.83 -18.60 34.04
CA GLU A 768 10.01 -18.31 32.84
C GLU A 768 10.03 -16.81 32.46
N TYR A 769 10.21 -16.51 31.17
CA TYR A 769 10.32 -15.13 30.63
C TYR A 769 9.05 -14.60 29.94
N GLY A 770 8.97 -13.29 29.71
CA GLY A 770 7.82 -12.62 29.07
C GLY A 770 7.42 -13.20 27.71
N ALA A 771 8.37 -13.65 26.88
CA ALA A 771 8.05 -14.31 25.61
C ALA A 771 7.41 -15.69 25.81
N GLN A 772 7.85 -16.47 26.80
CA GLN A 772 7.27 -17.77 27.15
C GLN A 772 5.87 -17.61 27.74
N VAL A 773 5.66 -16.59 28.57
CA VAL A 773 4.33 -16.23 29.07
C VAL A 773 3.41 -15.85 27.91
N GLY A 774 3.86 -14.98 27.00
CA GLY A 774 3.11 -14.61 25.81
C GLY A 774 2.79 -15.80 24.93
N ALA A 775 3.76 -16.68 24.67
CA ALA A 775 3.60 -17.88 23.86
C ALA A 775 2.64 -18.88 24.50
N ARG A 776 2.71 -19.10 25.81
CA ARG A 776 1.77 -19.96 26.55
C ARG A 776 0.34 -19.43 26.46
N LEU A 777 0.17 -18.11 26.59
CA LEU A 777 -1.15 -17.48 26.45
C LEU A 777 -1.66 -17.51 25.01
N LEU A 778 -0.77 -17.43 24.02
CA LEU A 778 -1.13 -17.55 22.61
C LEU A 778 -1.48 -19.01 22.24
N ALA A 779 -0.70 -19.97 22.74
CA ALA A 779 -0.96 -21.39 22.59
C ALA A 779 -2.30 -21.81 23.22
N ALA A 780 -2.67 -21.20 24.35
CA ALA A 780 -3.98 -21.42 24.97
C ALA A 780 -5.17 -20.98 24.10
N ARG A 781 -4.94 -20.20 23.03
CA ARG A 781 -5.96 -19.78 22.06
C ARG A 781 -5.96 -20.63 20.78
N ALA A 782 -4.96 -21.49 20.60
CA ALA A 782 -4.84 -22.33 19.42
C ALA A 782 -5.91 -23.43 19.40
N ALA A 783 -6.43 -23.74 18.20
CA ALA A 783 -7.35 -24.85 17.99
C ALA A 783 -6.62 -26.05 17.40
N SER A 784 -6.79 -27.23 18.01
CA SER A 784 -6.10 -28.44 17.57
C SER A 784 -6.34 -28.73 16.08
N SER A 785 -7.58 -28.58 15.59
CA SER A 785 -7.96 -28.86 14.21
C SER A 785 -7.32 -27.96 13.16
N THR A 786 -6.99 -26.70 13.50
CA THR A 786 -6.27 -25.80 12.58
C THR A 786 -4.76 -26.03 12.67
N THR A 787 -4.26 -26.40 13.85
CA THR A 787 -2.85 -26.79 14.04
C THR A 787 -2.49 -28.16 13.46
N ASP A 788 -3.44 -29.09 13.30
CA ASP A 788 -3.19 -30.48 12.87
C ASP A 788 -2.73 -30.60 11.40
N SER A 789 -3.06 -29.62 10.56
CA SER A 789 -2.73 -29.66 9.12
C SER A 789 -1.31 -29.20 8.80
N ASP A 790 -0.66 -28.50 9.72
CA ASP A 790 0.77 -28.18 9.71
C ASP A 790 1.27 -28.00 11.16
N PRO A 791 1.38 -29.08 11.95
CA PRO A 791 1.63 -28.99 13.39
C PRO A 791 3.03 -28.46 13.73
N ALA A 792 3.92 -28.40 12.74
CA ALA A 792 5.23 -27.79 12.87
C ALA A 792 5.18 -26.25 12.82
N SER A 793 4.17 -25.65 12.18
CA SER A 793 4.01 -24.19 12.08
C SER A 793 3.39 -23.53 13.32
N PHE A 794 2.85 -24.32 14.25
CA PHE A 794 2.17 -23.85 15.46
C PHE A 794 2.75 -24.44 16.75
N THR A 795 4.07 -24.52 16.82
CA THR A 795 4.83 -24.95 18.01
C THR A 795 4.98 -23.80 19.02
N PRO A 796 5.35 -24.08 20.28
CA PRO A 796 5.70 -23.04 21.25
C PRO A 796 6.73 -22.02 20.72
N ASN A 797 7.72 -22.47 19.94
CA ASN A 797 8.73 -21.58 19.32
C ASN A 797 8.09 -20.63 18.30
N ALA A 798 7.17 -21.12 17.47
CA ALA A 798 6.42 -20.28 16.53
C ALA A 798 5.61 -19.19 17.27
N PHE A 799 5.00 -19.54 18.41
CA PHE A 799 4.27 -18.56 19.22
C PHE A 799 5.19 -17.53 19.90
N ILE A 800 6.38 -17.95 20.37
CA ILE A 800 7.42 -17.06 20.90
C ILE A 800 7.83 -16.04 19.84
N GLU A 801 8.17 -16.50 18.65
CA GLU A 801 8.59 -15.65 17.53
C GLU A 801 7.47 -14.69 17.09
N ARG A 802 6.20 -15.11 17.03
CA ARG A 802 5.07 -14.21 16.71
C ARG A 802 4.92 -13.11 17.75
N ALA A 803 5.08 -13.44 19.03
CA ALA A 803 5.03 -12.47 20.12
C ALA A 803 6.19 -11.48 20.03
N VAL A 804 7.40 -11.96 19.74
CA VAL A 804 8.59 -11.11 19.54
C VAL A 804 8.38 -10.17 18.35
N MET A 805 8.04 -10.70 17.18
CA MET A 805 7.83 -9.94 15.95
C MET A 805 6.76 -8.86 16.12
N SER A 806 5.65 -9.19 16.77
CA SER A 806 4.58 -8.21 16.95
C SER A 806 4.97 -7.06 17.88
N LEU A 807 5.77 -7.32 18.94
CA LEU A 807 6.28 -6.26 19.81
C LEU A 807 7.30 -5.37 19.08
N LEU A 808 8.16 -5.97 18.26
CA LEU A 808 9.12 -5.24 17.45
C LEU A 808 8.43 -4.39 16.36
N HIS A 809 7.39 -4.90 15.69
CA HIS A 809 6.54 -4.12 14.77
C HIS A 809 5.89 -2.94 15.48
N TRP A 810 5.31 -3.14 16.66
CA TRP A 810 4.73 -2.05 17.45
C TRP A 810 5.77 -0.95 17.75
N ASN A 811 6.99 -1.32 18.17
CA ASN A 811 8.07 -0.36 18.37
C ASN A 811 8.44 0.39 17.08
N VAL A 812 8.42 -0.26 15.92
CA VAL A 812 8.71 0.38 14.63
C VAL A 812 7.65 1.41 14.27
N ILE A 813 6.37 1.11 14.49
CA ILE A 813 5.29 2.08 14.31
C ILE A 813 5.51 3.30 15.20
N LYS A 814 5.89 3.11 16.47
CA LYS A 814 6.21 4.23 17.38
C LYS A 814 7.38 5.09 16.88
N GLN A 815 8.42 4.47 16.34
CA GLN A 815 9.56 5.18 15.75
C GLN A 815 9.15 5.96 14.49
N TRP A 816 8.35 5.36 13.60
CA TRP A 816 7.80 6.05 12.44
C TRP A 816 6.94 7.26 12.84
N GLU A 817 6.08 7.10 13.87
CA GLU A 817 5.27 8.18 14.43
C GLU A 817 6.14 9.33 14.93
N TRP A 818 7.18 9.05 15.73
CA TRP A 818 8.08 10.09 16.23
C TRP A 818 8.82 10.78 15.09
N ALA A 819 9.27 10.02 14.10
CA ALA A 819 9.99 10.57 12.96
C ALA A 819 9.15 11.59 12.18
N HIS A 820 7.89 11.24 11.91
CA HIS A 820 6.96 12.10 11.19
C HIS A 820 6.42 13.25 12.05
N THR A 821 6.14 13.01 13.33
CA THR A 821 5.58 14.02 14.24
C THR A 821 6.60 15.11 14.58
N TYR A 822 7.83 14.71 14.87
CA TYR A 822 8.86 15.61 15.40
C TYR A 822 9.92 15.98 14.34
N GLY A 823 9.69 15.62 13.08
CA GLY A 823 10.56 15.97 11.96
C GLY A 823 11.97 15.38 12.05
N LEU A 824 12.09 14.14 12.55
CA LEU A 824 13.40 13.51 12.78
C LEU A 824 14.05 12.97 11.50
N GLU A 825 13.37 13.10 10.35
CA GLU A 825 13.74 12.51 9.05
C GLU A 825 14.68 13.38 8.19
N GLY A 826 15.03 14.58 8.65
CA GLY A 826 15.71 15.60 7.83
C GLY A 826 17.18 15.86 8.13
N ASN A 827 17.70 15.38 9.28
CA ASN A 827 19.14 15.44 9.60
C ASN A 827 19.49 14.61 10.85
N GLN A 828 20.04 13.42 10.65
CA GLN A 828 20.46 12.57 11.76
C GLN A 828 21.63 13.17 12.57
N GLN A 829 22.42 14.10 12.01
CA GLN A 829 23.64 14.63 12.65
C GLN A 829 23.38 15.40 13.95
N TRP A 830 22.15 15.87 14.16
CA TRP A 830 21.81 16.53 15.42
C TRP A 830 21.77 15.56 16.58
N PHE A 831 21.36 14.33 16.31
CA PHE A 831 21.20 13.28 17.30
C PHE A 831 22.40 12.32 17.33
N ILE A 832 23.07 12.11 16.19
CA ILE A 832 24.17 11.14 16.03
C ILE A 832 25.50 11.87 15.83
N GLY A 833 26.46 11.67 16.73
CA GLY A 833 27.82 12.19 16.57
C GLY A 833 28.84 11.63 17.55
N ASP A 834 30.08 12.11 17.46
CA ASP A 834 31.13 11.89 18.46
C ASP A 834 31.34 13.17 19.26
N PHE A 835 31.37 13.05 20.58
CA PHE A 835 31.84 14.12 21.46
C PHE A 835 33.36 14.07 21.56
N ASN A 836 34.02 15.10 21.05
CA ASN A 836 35.44 15.27 21.29
C ASN A 836 35.65 15.83 22.70
N ALA A 837 36.05 14.96 23.63
CA ALA A 837 36.28 15.32 25.02
C ALA A 837 37.38 16.39 25.20
N ALA A 838 38.35 16.48 24.30
CA ALA A 838 39.43 17.45 24.36
C ALA A 838 39.00 18.85 23.89
N THR A 839 38.17 18.93 22.85
CA THR A 839 37.69 20.21 22.30
C THR A 839 36.31 20.60 22.83
N GLN A 840 35.63 19.72 23.57
CA GLN A 840 34.25 19.87 24.03
C GLN A 840 33.26 20.14 22.86
N THR A 841 33.53 19.59 21.68
CA THR A 841 32.71 19.79 20.47
C THR A 841 32.16 18.48 19.92
N TRP A 842 30.97 18.56 19.30
CA TRP A 842 30.33 17.43 18.63
C TRP A 842 30.65 17.40 17.13
N ARG A 843 30.98 16.22 16.62
CA ARG A 843 31.04 15.93 15.18
C ARG A 843 29.87 15.02 14.81
N GLY A 844 28.87 15.56 14.12
CA GLY A 844 27.75 14.75 13.63
C GLY A 844 28.22 13.68 12.63
N ARG A 845 27.70 12.45 12.77
CA ARG A 845 28.03 11.29 11.90
C ARG A 845 26.84 10.71 11.14
N GLY A 846 25.63 11.23 11.37
CA GLY A 846 24.41 10.78 10.70
C GLY A 846 24.32 11.20 9.23
N GLU A 847 23.51 10.49 8.46
CA GLU A 847 23.20 10.89 7.09
C GLU A 847 22.27 12.12 7.07
N VAL A 848 22.29 12.86 5.95
CA VAL A 848 21.39 14.00 5.76
C VAL A 848 19.93 13.56 5.82
N ARG A 849 19.60 12.36 5.35
CA ARG A 849 18.24 11.80 5.41
C ARG A 849 18.25 10.43 6.05
N GLY A 850 17.52 10.29 7.14
CA GLY A 850 17.41 9.04 7.90
C GLY A 850 16.85 9.27 9.29
N TRP A 851 16.48 8.18 9.97
CA TRP A 851 15.93 8.24 11.33
C TRP A 851 17.01 8.14 12.41
N PRO A 852 16.95 8.89 13.52
CA PRO A 852 18.00 8.88 14.54
C PRO A 852 17.93 7.69 15.51
N PHE A 853 17.10 6.68 15.21
CA PHE A 853 16.87 5.53 16.09
C PHE A 853 17.90 4.44 15.83
N ASN A 854 18.70 4.09 16.84
CA ASN A 854 19.79 3.12 16.78
C ASN A 854 19.46 1.85 17.58
N THR A 855 18.32 1.21 17.29
CA THR A 855 17.66 0.34 18.29
C THR A 855 17.22 -1.00 17.70
N VAL A 856 17.11 -2.03 18.54
CA VAL A 856 16.75 -3.40 18.15
C VAL A 856 15.45 -3.49 17.33
N SER A 857 14.43 -2.67 17.57
CA SER A 857 13.14 -2.82 16.88
C SER A 857 13.17 -2.51 15.39
N VAL A 858 13.94 -1.52 14.93
CA VAL A 858 14.11 -1.30 13.48
C VAL A 858 15.18 -2.23 12.89
N PHE A 859 16.10 -2.75 13.72
CA PHE A 859 17.29 -3.48 13.28
C PHE A 859 17.23 -5.02 13.39
N PHE A 860 16.40 -5.58 14.26
CA PHE A 860 16.33 -7.03 14.56
C PHE A 860 15.09 -7.72 14.00
N LEU A 861 14.18 -6.99 13.37
CA LEU A 861 12.91 -7.55 12.90
C LEU A 861 13.03 -8.70 11.91
N ALA A 862 14.20 -8.94 11.31
CA ALA A 862 14.33 -10.04 10.38
C ALA A 862 15.73 -10.61 10.14
N PRO A 863 16.86 -9.88 10.23
CA PRO A 863 18.14 -10.44 9.80
C PRO A 863 18.59 -11.54 10.77
N HIS A 864 18.69 -11.25 12.07
CA HIS A 864 19.35 -12.14 13.01
C HIS A 864 18.53 -13.35 13.46
N MET A 865 17.26 -13.44 13.06
CA MET A 865 16.35 -14.53 13.39
C MET A 865 16.33 -15.61 12.31
N LEU A 866 17.27 -15.62 11.35
CA LEU A 866 17.35 -16.63 10.29
C LEU A 866 18.54 -17.60 10.34
N TYR A 867 19.53 -17.39 11.21
CA TYR A 867 20.80 -18.12 11.13
C TYR A 867 21.29 -18.69 12.45
N GLN A 868 20.72 -19.82 12.83
CA GLN A 868 21.45 -20.85 13.57
C GLN A 868 20.86 -22.23 13.27
N ALA A 869 21.63 -23.07 12.57
CA ALA A 869 21.41 -24.50 12.55
C ALA A 869 22.31 -25.11 13.62
N ASP A 870 21.78 -25.29 14.83
CA ASP A 870 22.46 -26.17 15.77
C ASP A 870 22.09 -27.60 15.41
N GLU A 871 23.08 -28.47 15.26
CA GLU A 871 22.85 -29.91 15.20
C GLU A 871 23.08 -30.46 16.60
N THR A 872 22.10 -31.21 17.12
CA THR A 872 22.40 -32.06 18.28
C THR A 872 23.46 -33.09 17.88
N SER A 873 24.14 -33.68 18.87
CA SER A 873 25.12 -34.77 18.66
C SER A 873 24.59 -35.99 17.89
N SER A 874 23.27 -36.07 17.64
CA SER A 874 22.60 -37.10 16.85
C SER A 874 22.39 -36.74 15.36
N GLY A 875 22.88 -35.60 14.90
CA GLY A 875 22.63 -35.09 13.54
C GLY A 875 21.21 -34.55 13.34
N LYS A 876 20.43 -34.43 14.43
CA LYS A 876 19.11 -33.79 14.40
C LYS A 876 19.30 -32.29 14.42
N VAL A 877 18.89 -31.66 13.34
CA VAL A 877 18.85 -30.20 13.19
C VAL A 877 17.85 -29.60 14.17
N THR A 878 18.33 -28.83 15.15
CA THR A 878 17.56 -27.93 16.00
C THR A 878 17.67 -26.52 15.41
N ARG A 879 16.90 -26.26 14.34
CA ARG A 879 16.77 -24.93 13.74
C ARG A 879 15.94 -24.05 14.67
N GLU A 880 16.58 -23.12 15.37
CA GLU A 880 15.91 -22.19 16.30
C GLU A 880 15.41 -20.90 15.62
N TRP A 881 15.69 -20.70 14.32
CA TRP A 881 15.58 -19.39 13.68
C TRP A 881 15.15 -19.52 12.22
N TYR A 882 14.08 -20.25 11.93
CA TYR A 882 13.19 -19.88 10.82
C TYR A 882 11.94 -19.41 11.52
N LEU A 883 11.25 -18.36 11.05
CA LEU A 883 9.90 -18.10 11.56
C LEU A 883 9.15 -19.42 11.47
N ALA A 884 8.90 -20.07 12.60
CA ALA A 884 8.66 -21.51 12.66
C ALA A 884 7.34 -21.82 11.97
N TRP A 885 6.46 -20.83 11.85
CA TRP A 885 5.24 -20.89 11.04
C TRP A 885 5.47 -20.81 9.52
N GLU A 886 6.61 -20.30 9.07
CA GLU A 886 7.05 -20.29 7.67
C GLU A 886 8.07 -21.41 7.39
N ARG A 887 8.23 -22.40 8.28
CA ARG A 887 9.17 -23.52 8.12
C ARG A 887 9.03 -24.26 6.78
N SER A 888 7.81 -24.34 6.25
CA SER A 888 7.50 -24.96 4.94
C SER A 888 7.69 -24.00 3.76
N ASN A 889 8.04 -22.74 4.04
CA ASN A 889 8.27 -21.65 3.10
C ASN A 889 9.61 -20.93 3.34
N ILE A 890 10.69 -21.71 3.36
CA ILE A 890 12.06 -21.20 3.59
C ILE A 890 12.43 -20.05 2.63
N VAL A 891 12.04 -20.15 1.35
CA VAL A 891 12.31 -19.12 0.35
C VAL A 891 11.61 -17.80 0.70
N GLY A 892 10.30 -17.84 1.01
CA GLY A 892 9.55 -16.66 1.42
C GLY A 892 10.08 -16.00 2.70
N SER A 893 10.56 -16.80 3.66
CA SER A 893 11.18 -16.28 4.89
C SER A 893 12.46 -15.50 4.60
N TYR A 894 13.38 -16.09 3.84
CA TYR A 894 14.62 -15.40 3.46
C TYR A 894 14.35 -14.16 2.62
N TYR A 895 13.35 -14.20 1.73
CA TYR A 895 12.95 -13.04 0.94
C TYR A 895 12.55 -11.87 1.85
N ARG A 896 11.61 -12.10 2.79
CA ARG A 896 11.12 -11.06 3.70
C ARG A 896 12.23 -10.49 4.54
N THR A 897 13.07 -11.37 5.07
CA THR A 897 14.22 -10.95 5.86
C THR A 897 15.16 -10.07 5.06
N ASN A 898 15.49 -10.48 3.84
CA ASN A 898 16.38 -9.71 2.98
C ASN A 898 15.75 -8.37 2.58
N ALA A 899 14.45 -8.34 2.28
CA ALA A 899 13.73 -7.12 1.93
C ALA A 899 13.68 -6.13 3.11
N TRP A 900 13.38 -6.61 4.32
CA TRP A 900 13.42 -5.81 5.55
C TRP A 900 14.81 -5.27 5.86
N TYR A 901 15.84 -6.11 5.69
CA TYR A 901 17.22 -5.71 5.93
C TYR A 901 17.69 -4.63 4.94
N GLN A 902 17.36 -4.80 3.66
CA GLN A 902 17.69 -3.81 2.64
C GLN A 902 16.93 -2.50 2.89
N MET A 903 15.64 -2.58 3.22
CA MET A 903 14.83 -1.43 3.60
C MET A 903 15.43 -0.66 4.77
N GLN A 904 15.82 -1.37 5.82
CA GLN A 904 16.56 -0.82 6.95
C GLN A 904 17.83 -0.09 6.50
N VAL A 905 18.71 -0.71 5.69
CA VAL A 905 19.95 -0.08 5.20
C VAL A 905 19.69 1.22 4.44
N SER A 906 18.57 1.31 3.71
CA SER A 906 18.22 2.51 2.95
C SER A 906 17.56 3.61 3.80
N ILE A 907 16.56 3.30 4.64
CA ILE A 907 15.82 4.32 5.42
C ILE A 907 16.54 4.74 6.71
N ASN A 908 17.26 3.80 7.31
CA ASN A 908 17.88 3.94 8.61
C ASN A 908 19.23 3.20 8.58
N PRO A 909 20.22 3.71 7.83
CA PRO A 909 21.58 3.16 7.82
C PRO A 909 22.24 3.16 9.21
N GLY A 910 21.64 3.82 10.20
CA GLY A 910 21.88 3.63 11.63
C GLY A 910 23.04 4.43 12.22
N ALA A 911 22.88 4.79 13.50
CA ALA A 911 23.95 5.31 14.32
C ALA A 911 25.03 4.27 14.54
N GLN A 912 26.26 4.77 14.60
CA GLN A 912 27.47 4.00 14.81
C GLN A 912 27.60 3.46 16.28
N GLY A 913 26.66 2.63 16.79
CA GLY A 913 26.74 1.84 18.04
C GLY A 913 26.96 0.30 17.97
N ASP A 914 27.16 -0.34 19.13
CA ASP A 914 28.09 -1.47 19.30
C ASP A 914 27.95 -2.78 18.46
N TRP A 915 26.81 -3.00 17.78
CA TRP A 915 26.48 -4.28 17.13
C TRP A 915 25.81 -4.14 15.76
N ALA A 916 25.40 -2.92 15.37
CA ALA A 916 24.55 -2.66 14.21
C ALA A 916 25.18 -1.71 13.17
N ASN A 917 26.49 -1.46 13.31
CA ASN A 917 27.23 -0.42 12.58
C ASN A 917 27.74 -0.78 11.21
N TYR A 918 27.54 -2.02 10.80
CA TYR A 918 27.87 -2.42 9.46
C TYR A 918 26.60 -2.28 8.65
N SER A 919 26.69 -1.58 7.53
CA SER A 919 25.65 -1.59 6.51
C SER A 919 25.36 -3.01 5.97
N VAL A 920 26.10 -4.04 6.45
CA VAL A 920 26.00 -5.41 5.96
C VAL A 920 26.36 -6.45 7.03
N ASP A 921 25.39 -7.19 7.52
CA ASP A 921 25.59 -8.53 8.07
C ASP A 921 25.65 -9.50 6.89
N TRP A 922 26.88 -9.72 6.41
CA TRP A 922 27.23 -10.36 5.14
C TRP A 922 26.49 -11.67 4.80
N PRO A 923 26.30 -12.63 5.74
CA PRO A 923 25.62 -13.89 5.46
C PRO A 923 24.18 -13.73 4.99
N TYR A 924 23.49 -12.63 5.34
CA TYR A 924 22.07 -12.43 5.01
C TYR A 924 21.85 -11.87 3.61
N LEU A 925 22.78 -11.03 3.13
CA LEU A 925 22.70 -10.50 1.77
C LEU A 925 22.99 -11.55 0.70
N THR A 926 23.86 -12.52 1.00
CA THR A 926 24.18 -13.63 0.08
C THR A 926 23.18 -14.78 0.16
N GLY A 927 22.66 -15.05 1.36
CA GLY A 927 21.96 -16.29 1.66
C GLY A 927 20.65 -16.49 0.89
N PHE A 928 19.87 -15.43 0.64
CA PHE A 928 18.54 -15.58 0.00
C PHE A 928 18.64 -16.11 -1.43
N ASP A 929 19.37 -15.45 -2.33
CA ASP A 929 19.45 -15.86 -3.73
C ASP A 929 20.33 -17.10 -3.92
N GLU A 930 21.35 -17.30 -3.06
CA GLU A 930 22.13 -18.54 -3.06
C GLU A 930 21.25 -19.73 -2.68
N LEU A 931 20.44 -19.59 -1.63
CA LEU A 931 19.46 -20.59 -1.23
C LEU A 931 18.40 -20.78 -2.30
N LEU A 932 17.92 -19.71 -2.92
CA LEU A 932 16.96 -19.74 -4.01
C LEU A 932 17.48 -20.54 -5.20
N ALA A 933 18.70 -20.23 -5.65
CA ALA A 933 19.38 -20.94 -6.73
C ALA A 933 19.62 -22.41 -6.38
N ALA A 934 19.97 -22.71 -5.13
CA ALA A 934 20.16 -24.07 -4.66
C ALA A 934 18.83 -24.85 -4.50
N THR A 935 17.76 -24.19 -4.06
CA THR A 935 16.46 -24.81 -3.71
C THR A 935 15.54 -24.99 -4.92
N VAL A 936 15.60 -24.09 -5.91
CA VAL A 936 14.74 -24.13 -7.11
C VAL A 936 15.42 -24.87 -8.28
N GLY A 937 16.72 -25.18 -8.18
CA GLY A 937 17.45 -26.06 -9.11
C GLY A 937 18.37 -25.33 -10.11
N THR A 938 19.34 -26.04 -10.69
CA THR A 938 20.56 -25.46 -11.29
C THR A 938 20.54 -25.19 -12.82
N SER A 939 19.40 -24.97 -13.49
CA SER A 939 19.45 -24.87 -14.98
C SER A 939 18.31 -24.10 -15.67
N THR A 940 18.15 -22.79 -15.38
CA THR A 940 17.35 -21.87 -16.24
C THR A 940 18.01 -20.48 -16.38
N PRO A 941 17.75 -19.72 -17.47
CA PRO A 941 18.19 -18.33 -17.60
C PRO A 941 17.73 -17.42 -16.45
N ALA A 942 16.52 -17.65 -15.93
CA ALA A 942 15.98 -16.88 -14.82
C ALA A 942 16.76 -17.11 -13.50
N HIS A 943 17.22 -18.35 -13.26
CA HIS A 943 18.11 -18.63 -12.12
C HIS A 943 19.46 -17.94 -12.27
N ALA A 944 20.02 -17.90 -13.48
CA ALA A 944 21.24 -17.14 -13.75
C ALA A 944 21.03 -15.65 -13.45
N ASN A 945 19.91 -15.06 -13.89
CA ASN A 945 19.54 -13.68 -13.57
C ASN A 945 19.43 -13.42 -12.07
N ALA A 946 18.76 -14.29 -11.30
CA ALA A 946 18.69 -14.15 -9.85
C ALA A 946 20.09 -14.21 -9.21
N ALA A 947 20.94 -15.16 -9.63
CA ALA A 947 22.31 -15.24 -9.15
C ALA A 947 23.13 -13.96 -9.46
N PHE A 948 22.94 -13.36 -10.64
CA PHE A 948 23.56 -12.07 -10.97
C PHE A 948 23.07 -10.93 -10.08
N LEU A 949 21.76 -10.83 -9.84
CA LEU A 949 21.19 -9.81 -8.96
C LEU A 949 21.73 -9.97 -7.53
N SER A 950 21.93 -11.21 -7.06
CA SER A 950 22.65 -11.51 -5.82
C SER A 950 24.05 -10.90 -5.82
N ASP A 951 24.85 -11.22 -6.84
CA ASP A 951 26.24 -10.79 -6.95
C ASP A 951 26.35 -9.25 -7.01
N ILE A 952 25.37 -8.57 -7.61
CA ILE A 952 25.32 -7.09 -7.65
C ILE A 952 24.97 -6.51 -6.29
N ARG A 953 23.98 -7.06 -5.58
CA ARG A 953 23.66 -6.64 -4.19
C ARG A 953 24.85 -6.86 -3.26
N LEU A 954 25.56 -7.96 -3.49
CA LEU A 954 26.79 -8.28 -2.79
C LEU A 954 27.87 -7.23 -3.03
N LEU A 955 28.01 -6.77 -4.27
CA LEU A 955 28.93 -5.71 -4.65
C LEU A 955 28.58 -4.38 -3.96
N GLN A 956 27.31 -3.96 -4.03
CA GLN A 956 26.78 -2.76 -3.39
C GLN A 956 27.10 -2.72 -1.90
N ALA A 957 26.90 -3.86 -1.24
CA ALA A 957 27.16 -4.05 0.18
C ALA A 957 28.64 -3.89 0.55
N ARG A 958 29.57 -4.50 -0.21
CA ARG A 958 31.03 -4.30 0.03
C ARG A 958 31.41 -2.85 -0.16
N ILE A 959 30.92 -2.20 -1.23
CA ILE A 959 31.20 -0.79 -1.51
C ILE A 959 30.75 0.09 -0.35
N LYS A 960 29.48 -0.03 0.06
CA LYS A 960 28.92 0.72 1.19
C LYS A 960 29.74 0.50 2.46
N SER A 961 30.11 -0.75 2.77
CA SER A 961 30.89 -1.07 3.97
C SER A 961 32.25 -0.38 4.01
N ALA A 962 32.93 -0.32 2.86
CA ALA A 962 34.21 0.38 2.72
C ALA A 962 34.11 1.88 2.98
N GLN A 963 32.98 2.48 2.61
CA GLN A 963 32.75 3.92 2.65
C GLN A 963 32.23 4.42 4.00
N TYR A 964 31.61 3.54 4.78
CA TYR A 964 31.07 3.85 6.11
C TYR A 964 31.99 3.43 7.26
N VAL A 965 33.14 2.81 6.96
CA VAL A 965 34.08 2.39 8.00
C VAL A 965 34.67 3.63 8.70
N ASN A 966 34.66 3.63 10.04
CA ASN A 966 35.27 4.72 10.80
C ASN A 966 36.80 4.56 10.77
N ASN A 967 37.45 5.48 10.08
CA ASN A 967 38.89 5.49 9.86
C ASN A 967 39.69 6.01 11.07
N ASP A 968 39.03 6.68 12.01
CA ASP A 968 39.65 7.30 13.18
C ASP A 968 39.77 6.31 14.36
N ILE A 969 39.15 5.13 14.26
CA ILE A 969 39.20 4.11 15.31
C ILE A 969 40.50 3.29 15.16
N PRO A 970 41.38 3.33 16.18
CA PRO A 970 42.61 2.54 16.15
C PRO A 970 42.27 1.06 16.23
N ILE A 971 43.03 0.25 15.48
CA ILE A 971 42.88 -1.20 15.44
C ILE A 971 43.18 -1.83 16.82
N TYR A 972 44.01 -1.16 17.62
CA TYR A 972 44.44 -1.58 18.94
C TYR A 972 44.76 -0.38 19.83
N VAL A 973 44.31 -0.41 21.08
CA VAL A 973 44.57 0.58 22.14
C VAL A 973 45.40 -0.06 23.26
N PRO A 974 46.72 0.20 23.32
CA PRO A 974 47.64 -0.48 24.24
C PRO A 974 47.29 -0.39 25.73
N THR A 975 46.53 0.62 26.13
CA THR A 975 46.16 0.91 27.53
C THR A 975 44.87 0.22 27.98
N GLN A 976 44.10 -0.37 27.06
CA GLN A 976 42.79 -0.97 27.33
C GLN A 976 42.88 -2.51 27.45
N THR A 977 43.61 -2.99 28.46
CA THR A 977 43.96 -4.42 28.60
C THR A 977 42.88 -5.29 29.26
N GLY A 978 41.85 -4.70 29.87
CA GLY A 978 40.85 -5.40 30.69
C GLY A 978 39.80 -6.20 29.91
N SER A 979 39.62 -5.92 28.62
CA SER A 979 38.68 -6.63 27.74
C SER A 979 39.25 -6.62 26.31
N LEU A 980 39.76 -7.77 25.87
CA LEU A 980 40.22 -7.96 24.49
C LEU A 980 39.08 -7.78 23.46
N VAL A 981 37.83 -7.84 23.91
CA VAL A 981 36.63 -7.63 23.10
C VAL A 981 36.41 -6.14 22.82
N ASP A 982 36.67 -5.27 23.80
CA ASP A 982 36.56 -3.82 23.65
C ASP A 982 37.80 -3.19 22.96
N ASN A 983 38.93 -3.92 22.96
CA ASN A 983 40.23 -3.48 22.42
C ASN A 983 40.54 -3.99 20.98
N ARG A 984 39.54 -4.44 20.21
CA ARG A 984 39.70 -4.97 18.83
C ARG A 984 39.54 -3.94 17.71
N GLY A 985 39.49 -2.65 18.04
CA GLY A 985 39.11 -1.62 17.06
C GLY A 985 37.70 -1.85 16.50
N ARG A 986 36.76 -2.27 17.37
CA ARG A 986 35.33 -2.37 17.05
C ARG A 986 34.86 -1.09 16.34
N PHE A 987 34.13 -1.22 15.23
CA PHE A 987 33.67 -0.11 14.35
C PHE A 987 34.73 0.51 13.44
N GLY A 988 35.97 0.01 13.46
CA GLY A 988 37.09 0.51 12.66
C GLY A 988 37.48 -0.33 11.45
N ARG A 989 38.53 0.12 10.76
CA ARG A 989 39.15 -0.48 9.56
C ARG A 989 39.38 -2.00 9.66
N ALA A 990 39.81 -2.49 10.82
CA ALA A 990 40.13 -3.90 11.03
C ALA A 990 38.92 -4.83 10.76
N GLN A 991 37.72 -4.40 11.18
CA GLN A 991 36.52 -5.22 11.05
C GLN A 991 36.05 -5.32 9.59
N THR A 992 36.25 -4.27 8.79
CA THR A 992 35.83 -4.26 7.39
C THR A 992 36.85 -4.97 6.47
N LEU A 993 38.12 -5.11 6.89
CA LEU A 993 39.20 -5.68 6.08
C LEU A 993 38.92 -7.10 5.57
N LYS A 994 38.36 -7.98 6.41
CA LYS A 994 38.00 -9.35 6.01
C LYS A 994 37.10 -9.33 4.78
N HIS A 995 36.14 -8.42 4.73
CA HIS A 995 35.15 -8.33 3.65
C HIS A 995 35.64 -7.54 2.43
N LEU A 996 36.74 -6.80 2.52
CA LEU A 996 37.28 -6.02 1.40
C LEU A 996 38.60 -6.57 0.86
N THR A 997 39.16 -7.61 1.49
CA THR A 997 40.37 -8.27 1.00
C THR A 997 40.19 -8.72 -0.46
N PRO A 998 41.08 -8.31 -1.38
CA PRO A 998 40.95 -8.62 -2.81
C PRO A 998 40.85 -10.11 -3.11
N THR A 999 41.44 -10.98 -2.27
CA THR A 999 41.35 -12.44 -2.38
C THR A 999 39.90 -12.96 -2.45
N ASN A 1000 38.97 -12.34 -1.73
CA ASN A 1000 37.55 -12.72 -1.75
C ASN A 1000 36.83 -12.34 -3.05
N PHE A 1001 37.43 -11.46 -3.86
CA PHE A 1001 36.91 -11.13 -5.18
C PHE A 1001 37.45 -12.07 -6.25
N MET A 1002 38.52 -12.82 -5.98
CA MET A 1002 39.17 -13.72 -6.95
C MET A 1002 38.66 -15.15 -6.87
N ASP A 1003 38.55 -15.71 -5.68
CA ASP A 1003 38.04 -17.04 -5.41
C ASP A 1003 37.11 -17.03 -4.19
N GLN A 1004 36.18 -17.97 -4.12
CA GLN A 1004 35.48 -18.21 -2.85
C GLN A 1004 36.51 -18.75 -1.86
N ALA A 1005 36.60 -18.15 -0.67
CA ALA A 1005 37.57 -18.48 0.38
C ALA A 1005 37.43 -19.94 0.84
N THR A 1006 37.91 -20.87 0.02
CA THR A 1006 37.92 -22.31 0.25
C THR A 1006 39.36 -22.79 0.10
N THR A 1007 39.66 -23.82 0.86
CA THR A 1007 40.98 -24.40 1.08
C THR A 1007 41.59 -25.10 -0.14
N GLN A 1008 40.87 -25.13 -1.28
CA GLN A 1008 41.23 -25.93 -2.46
C GLN A 1008 41.49 -25.11 -3.74
N GLY A 1009 41.34 -23.78 -3.72
CA GLY A 1009 41.72 -22.92 -4.86
C GLY A 1009 40.99 -23.17 -6.19
N SER A 1010 39.88 -23.92 -6.19
CA SER A 1010 39.21 -24.43 -7.39
C SER A 1010 37.88 -23.74 -7.73
N ALA A 1011 37.22 -23.10 -6.77
CA ALA A 1011 35.94 -22.41 -6.99
C ALA A 1011 36.16 -20.93 -7.32
N LYS A 1012 35.94 -20.57 -8.60
CA LYS A 1012 35.96 -19.17 -9.05
C LYS A 1012 34.99 -18.33 -8.22
N THR A 1013 35.39 -17.10 -7.91
CA THR A 1013 34.51 -16.07 -7.33
C THR A 1013 33.17 -15.92 -8.08
N PRO A 1014 32.06 -15.64 -7.39
CA PRO A 1014 30.78 -15.31 -8.04
C PRO A 1014 30.90 -14.11 -8.99
N PHE A 1015 31.77 -13.14 -8.68
CA PHE A 1015 32.00 -11.96 -9.53
C PHE A 1015 32.57 -12.28 -10.92
N SER A 1016 33.16 -13.47 -11.13
CA SER A 1016 33.60 -13.90 -12.47
C SER A 1016 32.45 -14.02 -13.45
N LYS A 1017 31.21 -14.20 -12.96
CA LYS A 1017 30.03 -14.23 -13.83
C LYS A 1017 29.79 -12.89 -14.52
N PHE A 1018 30.24 -11.76 -13.96
CA PHE A 1018 30.05 -10.44 -14.57
C PHE A 1018 30.62 -10.31 -15.98
N ASP A 1019 31.60 -11.14 -16.36
CA ASP A 1019 32.10 -11.21 -17.75
C ASP A 1019 31.03 -11.66 -18.75
N GLN A 1020 29.98 -12.34 -18.30
CA GLN A 1020 28.81 -12.72 -19.11
C GLN A 1020 27.88 -11.52 -19.36
N LEU A 1021 27.91 -10.49 -18.50
CA LEU A 1021 27.15 -9.25 -18.68
C LEU A 1021 27.93 -8.25 -19.55
N GLN A 1022 29.25 -8.18 -19.36
CA GLN A 1022 30.15 -7.43 -20.23
C GLN A 1022 31.56 -8.06 -20.19
N PRO A 1023 32.16 -8.41 -21.33
CA PRO A 1023 33.51 -8.96 -21.37
C PRO A 1023 34.54 -8.09 -20.64
N GLY A 1024 35.32 -8.69 -19.74
CA GLY A 1024 36.37 -8.04 -18.97
C GLY A 1024 35.87 -7.20 -17.79
N LEU A 1025 34.58 -7.23 -17.48
CA LEU A 1025 34.02 -6.54 -16.32
C LEU A 1025 34.53 -7.12 -15.00
N TYR A 1026 34.73 -8.44 -14.92
CA TYR A 1026 35.28 -9.07 -13.74
C TYR A 1026 36.65 -8.48 -13.37
N LEU A 1027 37.55 -8.38 -14.34
CA LEU A 1027 38.89 -7.81 -14.13
C LEU A 1027 38.82 -6.34 -13.68
N LYS A 1028 37.87 -5.56 -14.21
CA LYS A 1028 37.66 -4.16 -13.80
C LYS A 1028 37.18 -4.05 -12.36
N VAL A 1029 36.23 -4.89 -11.97
CA VAL A 1029 35.71 -4.97 -10.59
C VAL A 1029 36.81 -5.40 -9.63
N LEU A 1030 37.63 -6.40 -10.00
CA LEU A 1030 38.79 -6.83 -9.22
C LEU A 1030 39.79 -5.67 -9.02
N ASN A 1031 40.13 -4.96 -10.10
CA ASN A 1031 40.99 -3.78 -10.04
C ASN A 1031 40.39 -2.72 -9.10
N GLY A 1032 39.09 -2.44 -9.20
CA GLY A 1032 38.38 -1.49 -8.32
C GLY A 1032 38.47 -1.88 -6.85
N ALA A 1033 38.25 -3.16 -6.53
CA ALA A 1033 38.38 -3.68 -5.16
C ALA A 1033 39.81 -3.57 -4.61
N MET A 1034 40.84 -3.87 -5.42
CA MET A 1034 42.24 -3.63 -5.02
C MET A 1034 42.52 -2.15 -4.78
N ASN A 1035 41.97 -1.25 -5.60
CA ASN A 1035 42.12 0.18 -5.37
C ASN A 1035 41.45 0.61 -4.05
N GLN A 1036 40.24 0.13 -3.79
CA GLN A 1036 39.52 0.37 -2.54
C GLN A 1036 40.31 -0.11 -1.32
N PHE A 1037 40.85 -1.33 -1.39
CA PHE A 1037 41.75 -1.89 -0.38
C PHE A 1037 42.98 -1.00 -0.17
N ASN A 1038 43.63 -0.59 -1.26
CA ASN A 1038 44.82 0.24 -1.18
C ASN A 1038 44.52 1.56 -0.47
N VAL A 1039 43.45 2.26 -0.88
CA VAL A 1039 43.02 3.52 -0.25
C VAL A 1039 42.78 3.36 1.26
N LEU A 1040 42.17 2.27 1.70
CA LEU A 1040 41.85 2.07 3.11
C LEU A 1040 43.03 1.61 3.96
N TYR A 1041 43.90 0.75 3.42
CA TYR A 1041 44.82 -0.03 4.24
C TYR A 1041 46.30 0.21 3.92
N THR A 1042 46.68 0.55 2.67
CA THR A 1042 48.11 0.57 2.30
C THR A 1042 48.92 1.69 2.96
N ASP A 1043 48.27 2.77 3.37
CA ASP A 1043 48.95 3.92 3.99
C ASP A 1043 48.91 3.88 5.53
N THR A 1044 48.31 2.83 6.12
CA THR A 1044 48.29 2.67 7.58
C THR A 1044 49.57 1.98 8.06
N GLU A 1045 50.28 2.60 9.00
CA GLU A 1045 51.53 2.05 9.56
C GLU A 1045 51.30 0.70 10.26
N PRO A 1046 51.99 -0.39 9.87
CA PRO A 1046 51.81 -1.72 10.46
C PRO A 1046 51.97 -1.82 11.98
N ALA A 1047 52.76 -0.94 12.59
CA ALA A 1047 52.89 -0.89 14.05
C ALA A 1047 51.55 -0.60 14.77
N ASN A 1048 50.62 0.08 14.08
CA ASN A 1048 49.28 0.39 14.59
C ASN A 1048 48.28 -0.79 14.47
N TRP A 1049 48.69 -1.94 13.93
CA TRP A 1049 47.87 -3.14 13.67
C TRP A 1049 48.08 -4.29 14.69
N ARG A 1050 48.70 -4.06 15.86
CA ARG A 1050 49.54 -5.08 16.54
C ARG A 1050 48.92 -6.46 16.88
N ARG A 1051 49.81 -7.46 16.76
CA ARG A 1051 49.75 -8.94 16.89
C ARG A 1051 49.10 -9.50 18.17
N CYS A 1052 48.20 -10.47 18.01
CA CYS A 1052 47.71 -11.34 19.08
C CYS A 1052 48.80 -12.34 19.56
N ASP A 1053 48.59 -12.96 20.72
CA ASP A 1053 49.46 -13.97 21.33
C ASP A 1053 49.68 -15.19 20.39
N PRO A 1054 50.93 -15.53 20.01
CA PRO A 1054 51.23 -16.66 19.13
C PRO A 1054 50.90 -18.04 19.71
N ALA A 1055 50.67 -18.17 21.02
CA ALA A 1055 50.22 -19.43 21.64
C ALA A 1055 48.73 -19.72 21.36
N ASN A 1056 47.97 -18.72 20.88
CA ASN A 1056 46.54 -18.82 20.56
C ASN A 1056 46.32 -18.95 19.06
N THR A 1057 46.92 -19.99 18.48
CA THR A 1057 46.53 -20.52 17.16
C THR A 1057 45.59 -21.70 17.37
N GLU A 1058 44.86 -22.08 16.33
CA GLU A 1058 43.79 -23.09 16.19
C GLU A 1058 43.78 -24.40 17.01
N LEU A 1059 44.79 -24.70 17.82
CA LEU A 1059 45.03 -26.02 18.39
C LEU A 1059 44.75 -26.14 19.90
N GLY A 1060 43.94 -25.26 20.51
CA GLY A 1060 43.47 -25.48 21.90
C GLY A 1060 42.72 -24.33 22.58
N GLU A 1061 41.55 -23.97 22.04
CA GLU A 1061 40.80 -22.70 22.19
C GLU A 1061 40.52 -22.12 23.61
N ASN A 1062 40.47 -20.77 23.70
CA ASN A 1062 39.27 -19.99 24.11
C ASN A 1062 39.31 -18.53 23.59
N GLU A 1063 38.43 -18.19 22.65
CA GLU A 1063 38.31 -16.87 22.00
C GLU A 1063 36.84 -16.44 21.73
N PRO A 1064 35.86 -16.92 22.50
CA PRO A 1064 34.78 -17.71 21.92
C PRO A 1064 33.69 -16.86 21.25
N TYR A 1065 33.49 -17.14 19.95
CA TYR A 1065 32.36 -16.77 19.09
C TYR A 1065 32.45 -15.43 18.34
N ALA A 1066 33.33 -15.49 17.32
CA ALA A 1066 33.22 -14.87 16.00
C ALA A 1066 33.60 -13.38 15.85
N GLY A 1067 34.75 -13.16 15.22
CA GLY A 1067 35.07 -11.92 14.51
C GLY A 1067 36.51 -11.47 14.70
N PHE A 1068 37.33 -11.72 13.67
CA PHE A 1068 38.69 -11.19 13.42
C PHE A 1068 39.89 -12.02 13.89
N ALA A 1069 40.35 -12.87 12.98
CA ALA A 1069 41.59 -13.65 13.05
C ALA A 1069 42.77 -12.92 12.37
N PHE A 1070 43.23 -11.79 12.91
CA PHE A 1070 44.47 -11.14 12.45
C PHE A 1070 45.67 -11.50 13.35
N CYS A 1071 45.81 -12.78 13.70
CA CYS A 1071 47.04 -13.28 14.29
C CYS A 1071 48.11 -13.37 13.19
N VAL A 1072 49.16 -12.58 13.30
CA VAL A 1072 50.33 -12.70 12.43
C VAL A 1072 51.16 -13.88 12.96
N ASP A 1073 51.08 -15.02 12.27
CA ASP A 1073 51.97 -16.15 12.48
C ASP A 1073 53.42 -15.68 12.25
N GLN A 1074 54.30 -15.90 13.23
CA GLN A 1074 55.71 -15.53 13.12
C GLN A 1074 56.47 -16.48 12.19
N THR A 1075 55.94 -17.67 11.93
CA THR A 1075 56.65 -18.76 11.24
C THR A 1075 56.53 -18.73 9.72
N ARG A 1076 55.67 -17.87 9.15
CA ARG A 1076 55.44 -17.71 7.69
C ARG A 1076 55.28 -19.03 6.96
N ASN A 1077 54.14 -19.67 7.17
CA ASN A 1077 53.84 -20.90 6.45
C ASN A 1077 53.65 -20.60 4.95
N PRO A 1078 54.52 -21.13 4.05
CA PRO A 1078 54.40 -20.86 2.62
C PRO A 1078 53.10 -21.43 2.04
N LEU A 1079 52.69 -20.90 0.89
CA LEU A 1079 51.63 -21.52 0.08
C LEU A 1079 52.04 -22.94 -0.31
N ALA A 1080 51.09 -23.88 -0.24
CA ALA A 1080 51.31 -25.23 -0.74
C ALA A 1080 51.36 -25.20 -2.28
N GLN A 1081 52.22 -26.05 -2.84
CA GLN A 1081 52.40 -26.17 -4.29
C GLN A 1081 52.09 -27.61 -4.72
N PRO A 1082 50.80 -27.95 -4.93
CA PRO A 1082 50.40 -29.30 -5.33
C PRO A 1082 50.98 -29.71 -6.70
N GLU A 1083 51.21 -28.73 -7.58
CA GLU A 1083 51.83 -28.92 -8.89
C GLU A 1083 52.78 -27.75 -9.20
N PRO A 1084 53.83 -27.95 -10.02
CA PRO A 1084 54.74 -26.88 -10.42
C PRO A 1084 53.98 -25.68 -11.01
N GLY A 1085 54.20 -24.50 -10.43
CA GLY A 1085 53.56 -23.24 -10.86
C GLY A 1085 52.16 -22.97 -10.29
N ASN A 1086 51.53 -23.94 -9.64
CA ASN A 1086 50.19 -23.80 -9.03
C ASN A 1086 50.30 -23.69 -7.51
N PHE A 1087 49.84 -22.58 -6.93
CA PHE A 1087 49.86 -22.36 -5.48
C PHE A 1087 48.45 -22.44 -4.90
N VAL A 1088 48.34 -23.00 -3.69
CA VAL A 1088 47.10 -23.04 -2.90
C VAL A 1088 47.40 -22.70 -1.43
N MET A 1089 46.39 -22.24 -0.69
CA MET A 1089 46.52 -21.99 0.74
C MET A 1089 46.60 -23.33 1.50
N ASN A 1090 47.51 -23.46 2.47
CA ASN A 1090 47.61 -24.67 3.29
C ASN A 1090 46.61 -24.57 4.45
N ALA A 1091 45.53 -25.34 4.39
CA ALA A 1091 44.48 -25.27 5.39
C ALA A 1091 44.59 -26.37 6.45
N VAL A 1092 44.51 -25.97 7.72
CA VAL A 1092 44.45 -26.88 8.87
C VAL A 1092 43.03 -26.80 9.43
N ASN A 1093 42.35 -27.94 9.61
CA ASN A 1093 40.96 -28.00 10.10
C ASN A 1093 39.96 -27.06 9.38
N GLY A 1094 40.15 -26.83 8.07
CA GLY A 1094 39.26 -25.98 7.26
C GLY A 1094 39.52 -24.47 7.38
N ARG A 1095 40.59 -24.05 8.05
CA ARG A 1095 40.93 -22.64 8.28
C ARG A 1095 42.28 -22.30 7.63
N VAL A 1096 42.45 -21.04 7.23
CA VAL A 1096 43.64 -20.51 6.53
C VAL A 1096 44.12 -19.24 7.22
N THR A 1097 45.44 -19.01 7.21
CA THR A 1097 45.97 -17.76 7.79
C THR A 1097 45.71 -16.56 6.87
N VAL A 1098 45.61 -15.37 7.46
CA VAL A 1098 45.47 -14.13 6.69
C VAL A 1098 46.69 -13.92 5.78
N GLU A 1099 47.89 -14.25 6.25
CA GLU A 1099 49.12 -14.17 5.45
C GLU A 1099 49.01 -15.01 4.17
N GLN A 1100 48.62 -16.29 4.28
CA GLN A 1100 48.41 -17.15 3.12
C GLN A 1100 47.32 -16.59 2.19
N SER A 1101 46.28 -15.98 2.76
CA SER A 1101 45.23 -15.33 1.97
C SER A 1101 45.75 -14.12 1.17
N GLN A 1102 46.65 -13.30 1.74
CA GLN A 1102 47.27 -12.17 1.03
C GLN A 1102 48.28 -12.65 -0.03
N GLN A 1103 49.15 -13.60 0.31
CA GLN A 1103 50.13 -14.17 -0.63
C GLN A 1103 49.47 -14.85 -1.82
N TYR A 1104 48.47 -15.70 -1.55
CA TYR A 1104 47.68 -16.35 -2.60
C TYR A 1104 47.00 -15.31 -3.48
N GLY A 1105 46.40 -14.29 -2.87
CA GLY A 1105 45.74 -13.22 -3.60
C GLY A 1105 46.68 -12.44 -4.53
N ILE A 1106 47.86 -12.04 -4.06
CA ILE A 1106 48.86 -11.33 -4.88
C ILE A 1106 49.29 -12.20 -6.08
N TRP A 1107 49.58 -13.48 -5.84
CA TRP A 1107 49.93 -14.42 -6.91
C TRP A 1107 48.79 -14.56 -7.91
N LYS A 1108 47.58 -14.84 -7.43
CA LYS A 1108 46.40 -15.08 -8.27
C LYS A 1108 46.02 -13.84 -9.09
N ALA A 1109 46.02 -12.66 -8.50
CA ALA A 1109 45.77 -11.39 -9.18
C ALA A 1109 46.75 -11.18 -10.34
N THR A 1110 48.03 -11.49 -10.10
CA THR A 1110 49.07 -11.41 -11.14
C THR A 1110 48.76 -12.35 -12.30
N GLN A 1111 48.33 -13.59 -12.03
CA GLN A 1111 47.94 -14.56 -13.08
C GLN A 1111 46.70 -14.12 -13.87
N LEU A 1112 45.77 -13.42 -13.22
CA LEU A 1112 44.55 -12.90 -13.83
C LEU A 1112 44.77 -11.64 -14.68
N GLY A 1113 46.00 -11.08 -14.70
CA GLY A 1113 46.31 -9.86 -15.45
C GLY A 1113 45.78 -8.58 -14.79
N ALA A 1114 45.65 -8.56 -13.46
CA ALA A 1114 45.30 -7.35 -12.74
C ALA A 1114 46.37 -6.24 -12.87
N ASP A 1115 45.96 -5.00 -12.58
CA ASP A 1115 46.83 -3.83 -12.73
C ASP A 1115 48.12 -3.95 -11.90
N ALA A 1116 49.26 -3.86 -12.59
CA ALA A 1116 50.57 -4.08 -11.99
C ALA A 1116 50.91 -3.06 -10.88
N GLN A 1117 50.46 -1.81 -11.00
CA GLN A 1117 50.73 -0.78 -10.00
C GLN A 1117 49.93 -1.05 -8.72
N ARG A 1118 48.66 -1.46 -8.83
CA ARG A 1118 47.82 -1.84 -7.68
C ARG A 1118 48.36 -3.08 -6.97
N ILE A 1119 48.79 -4.10 -7.72
CA ILE A 1119 49.44 -5.30 -7.16
C ILE A 1119 50.71 -4.92 -6.42
N GLN A 1120 51.53 -4.04 -7.00
CA GLN A 1120 52.79 -3.61 -6.39
C GLN A 1120 52.55 -2.91 -5.04
N LYS A 1121 51.59 -1.98 -4.96
CA LYS A 1121 51.20 -1.32 -3.70
C LYS A 1121 50.74 -2.33 -2.63
N TRP A 1122 49.90 -3.29 -3.03
CA TRP A 1122 49.43 -4.33 -2.13
C TRP A 1122 50.59 -5.21 -1.63
N ARG A 1123 51.53 -5.57 -2.50
CA ARG A 1123 52.74 -6.33 -2.16
C ARG A 1123 53.64 -5.58 -1.19
N GLU A 1124 53.89 -4.29 -1.43
CA GLU A 1124 54.70 -3.44 -0.54
C GLU A 1124 54.08 -3.31 0.85
N TRP A 1125 52.76 -3.12 0.93
CA TRP A 1125 52.06 -3.11 2.21
C TRP A 1125 52.15 -4.48 2.92
N THR A 1126 51.88 -5.57 2.20
CA THR A 1126 51.97 -6.94 2.75
C THR A 1126 53.39 -7.20 3.28
N SER A 1127 54.41 -6.75 2.56
CA SER A 1127 55.81 -6.88 2.99
C SER A 1127 56.16 -6.01 4.19
N ARG A 1128 55.49 -4.86 4.41
CA ARG A 1128 55.70 -4.04 5.62
C ARG A 1128 54.97 -4.60 6.84
N LEU A 1129 53.78 -5.18 6.64
CA LEU A 1129 53.02 -5.85 7.69
C LEU A 1129 53.68 -7.18 8.10
N TRP A 1130 54.26 -7.87 7.12
CA TRP A 1130 55.03 -9.10 7.25
C TRP A 1130 56.43 -8.93 6.59
N PRO A 1131 57.40 -8.23 7.22
CA PRO A 1131 58.78 -8.01 6.71
C PRO A 1131 59.70 -9.20 6.94
#